data_AF-A0AAN8IKM1-F1
#
_entry.id   AF-A0AAN8IKM1-F1
#
_cell.length_a   1.000
_cell.length_b   1.000
_cell.length_c   1.000
_cell.angle_alpha   90.00
_cell.angle_beta   90.00
_cell.angle_gamma   90.00
#
_symmetry.space_group_name_H-M   'P 1'
#
loop_
_entity.id
_entity.type
_entity.pdbx_description
1 polymer ?
#
loop_
_entity_poly.entity_id
_entity_poly.type
_entity_poly.pdbx_seq_one_letter_code
_entity_poly.pdbx_strand_id
1 'polypeptide(L)'
;MVDQQIPILIEDLKVETPSEDDYEDVESTDESSIDDTHHVPRGLPSRELPTGLCYDERMRYHAEVSALSAEAVHPEDPRRIYYIFKELCEAGLVQHKDYDLIVDQPLLRIDAREATEDEICLVHTPEHYAFVRSTAGMSNDDLLDLSESSSMDSIYFNKLSYYSGKLSAGGAIETCKAVMQRRVKNAIAVIRPPGHHAEVGQTMGFCLFNNTCVASKVCQDMFGPACRKILILDWDVHHGNGCQKAFYNDPNILYISLHVHQGGTFYPSGPEGGMDRCGEGAGEGYNVNIPWRSKGMGDGDYMYAFQHVVMPIANSFNPDFVVVSAGFDAAAGDELGGCNVTPPCYAHMTHMLMSLAGGKVAVCLEGGYNFKAISKSALAVTRTLMGEPPDRLEATVATDSAVRTIEEVKRTQSRYWRCMYPKAPTGGIYGGERLHDVIRKYQAQHLFDKYKLTELCIIREKISESFDKQVLGSMGIERRKHLIVIFHDPPDLLSKTDPTTAQQKPHDTWMLDGSQAYIEYAVQNEIAVIDVNIPEMITITADRSIDENGIHYGQDVAYSSHATDVARKEGEKLAKYIWDNYVDICDFQGGIWLIGAGDAFHAVSKLISDNDNVYQKCRGVIAFICQNPLRPVSSVSNNNPFISSWYRERSKIFVSAEHDVWRKQEEGKKFSKRYGKLIKSPENILNSMMQKHLPEVFDFIYETGDFNPRDEDNEDADDQNATSAEDENEPPARGPALSSPPQTRPLNGAATAQTSAALRGAISPRGAGALSPRADNLQQPSTSPGAFQSLSPGRSAPPSRSPALGAMQSPPGRDSAQPATEAMRHFGLGGPPQQPKGI
;
A
#
# COMPACT_ATOMS: atom_id res chain seq x y z
N MET A 1 -20.62 -30.26 60.90
CA MET A 1 -21.83 -30.81 60.26
C MET A 1 -21.59 -30.59 58.78
N VAL A 2 -20.99 -31.58 58.12
CA VAL A 2 -21.68 -32.76 57.55
C VAL A 2 -22.51 -32.27 56.35
N ASP A 3 -21.96 -32.23 55.13
CA ASP A 3 -21.44 -33.31 54.27
C ASP A 3 -22.55 -34.12 53.59
N GLN A 4 -22.57 -34.05 52.26
CA GLN A 4 -22.50 -35.25 51.42
C GLN A 4 -22.05 -34.89 49.99
N GLN A 5 -20.83 -35.31 49.62
CA GLN A 5 -20.39 -35.49 48.24
C GLN A 5 -20.47 -36.97 47.88
N ILE A 6 -20.83 -37.32 46.64
CA ILE A 6 -20.07 -38.25 45.78
C ILE A 6 -20.27 -37.82 44.29
N PRO A 7 -19.53 -38.31 43.27
CA PRO A 7 -18.66 -37.39 42.52
C PRO A 7 -18.89 -37.36 40.99
N ILE A 8 -18.06 -36.57 40.29
CA ILE A 8 -17.87 -36.59 38.83
C ILE A 8 -16.41 -37.01 38.53
N LEU A 9 -16.19 -37.75 37.45
CA LEU A 9 -14.89 -38.29 37.04
C LEU A 9 -13.97 -37.23 36.41
N ILE A 10 -12.68 -37.32 36.75
CA ILE A 10 -11.54 -36.70 36.05
C ILE A 10 -10.39 -37.72 36.10
N GLU A 11 -9.69 -37.95 35.00
CA GLU A 11 -8.38 -38.60 34.98
C GLU A 11 -7.41 -37.78 34.13
N ASP A 12 -6.38 -37.22 34.78
CA ASP A 12 -5.19 -36.67 34.14
C ASP A 12 -4.13 -37.78 34.01
N LEU A 13 -3.46 -37.88 32.87
CA LEU A 13 -2.25 -38.69 32.74
C LEU A 13 -1.12 -37.89 32.04
N LYS A 14 -0.04 -37.69 32.78
CA LYS A 14 1.23 -37.15 32.28
C LYS A 14 2.08 -38.27 31.68
N VAL A 15 2.93 -37.93 30.72
CA VAL A 15 3.91 -38.84 30.15
C VAL A 15 5.31 -38.48 30.66
N GLU A 16 6.04 -39.47 31.16
CA GLU A 16 7.47 -39.40 31.48
C GLU A 16 8.27 -40.35 30.57
N THR A 17 9.56 -40.10 30.41
CA THR A 17 10.47 -40.77 29.45
C THR A 17 11.32 -41.87 30.09
N PRO A 18 11.50 -43.04 29.45
CA PRO A 18 12.60 -43.97 29.69
C PRO A 18 13.79 -43.76 28.72
N SER A 19 14.89 -44.48 28.95
CA SER A 19 16.23 -44.26 28.37
C SER A 19 16.75 -45.41 27.47
N GLU A 20 18.06 -45.40 27.22
CA GLU A 20 18.83 -46.17 26.22
C GLU A 20 19.13 -47.65 26.58
N ASP A 21 19.75 -48.34 25.61
CA ASP A 21 20.52 -49.61 25.64
C ASP A 21 19.81 -50.95 25.93
N ASP A 22 19.81 -51.86 24.92
CA ASP A 22 20.66 -53.09 24.92
C ASP A 22 20.37 -54.11 23.75
N TYR A 23 21.35 -55.03 23.51
CA TYR A 23 21.33 -56.35 22.81
C TYR A 23 21.29 -56.51 21.26
N GLU A 24 22.50 -56.47 20.67
CA GLU A 24 23.23 -57.57 19.98
C GLU A 24 22.81 -58.20 18.62
N ASP A 25 23.84 -58.63 17.88
CA ASP A 25 23.84 -59.16 16.50
C ASP A 25 23.57 -60.68 16.36
N VAL A 26 23.04 -61.09 15.20
CA VAL A 26 23.27 -62.43 14.62
C VAL A 26 23.35 -62.34 13.08
N GLU A 27 24.53 -62.54 12.49
CA GLU A 27 24.70 -62.77 11.04
C GLU A 27 24.69 -64.26 10.68
N SER A 28 24.04 -64.65 9.57
CA SER A 28 24.47 -65.79 8.72
C SER A 28 23.85 -65.71 7.31
N THR A 29 24.72 -65.86 6.30
CA THR A 29 24.54 -66.30 4.90
C THR A 29 23.45 -67.38 4.65
N ASP A 30 22.84 -67.58 3.47
CA ASP A 30 22.89 -67.00 2.10
C ASP A 30 21.54 -67.36 1.37
N GLU A 31 21.23 -67.21 0.06
CA GLU A 31 22.00 -66.96 -1.17
C GLU A 31 21.17 -66.18 -2.24
N SER A 32 21.82 -65.26 -2.96
CA SER A 32 21.50 -64.71 -4.31
C SER A 32 20.05 -64.52 -4.84
N SER A 33 19.66 -63.26 -5.08
CA SER A 33 19.04 -62.83 -6.38
C SER A 33 19.16 -61.31 -6.57
N ILE A 34 19.50 -60.86 -7.78
CA ILE A 34 19.79 -59.44 -8.10
C ILE A 34 18.50 -58.65 -8.39
N ASP A 35 18.33 -57.49 -7.74
CA ASP A 35 17.53 -56.37 -8.25
C ASP A 35 18.16 -55.04 -7.82
N ASP A 36 18.48 -54.16 -8.78
CA ASP A 36 19.30 -52.96 -8.58
C ASP A 36 18.44 -51.74 -8.18
N THR A 37 17.75 -51.82 -7.03
CA THR A 37 17.07 -50.65 -6.47
C THR A 37 18.08 -49.69 -5.85
N HIS A 38 18.46 -48.63 -6.58
CA HIS A 38 19.33 -47.56 -6.09
C HIS A 38 18.77 -46.88 -4.82
N HIS A 39 19.22 -47.34 -3.65
CA HIS A 39 18.83 -46.80 -2.37
C HIS A 39 19.57 -45.48 -2.10
N VAL A 40 19.02 -44.36 -2.61
CA VAL A 40 19.61 -43.02 -2.48
C VAL A 40 19.79 -42.67 -0.99
N PRO A 41 21.03 -42.46 -0.49
CA PRO A 41 21.26 -42.23 0.94
C PRO A 41 20.58 -40.94 1.43
N ARG A 42 19.61 -41.07 2.34
CA ARG A 42 18.94 -39.94 2.99
C ARG A 42 19.79 -39.36 4.14
N GLY A 43 20.88 -38.68 3.80
CA GLY A 43 21.64 -37.90 4.78
C GLY A 43 22.98 -37.35 4.30
N LEU A 44 23.20 -36.06 4.54
CA LEU A 44 24.52 -35.43 4.75
C LEU A 44 25.63 -35.69 3.70
N PRO A 45 25.54 -35.08 2.51
CA PRO A 45 26.75 -34.58 1.83
C PRO A 45 26.66 -33.11 1.37
N SER A 46 25.51 -32.45 1.50
CA SER A 46 25.27 -31.11 0.92
C SER A 46 26.00 -29.95 1.59
N ARG A 47 26.64 -30.17 2.74
CA ARG A 47 27.35 -29.12 3.52
C ARG A 47 28.81 -28.95 3.08
N GLU A 48 29.40 -30.00 2.51
CA GLU A 48 30.81 -30.04 2.08
C GLU A 48 31.02 -29.52 0.67
N LEU A 49 29.96 -29.54 -0.16
CA LEU A 49 30.01 -29.00 -1.52
C LEU A 49 30.23 -27.47 -1.51
N PRO A 50 31.11 -26.94 -2.38
CA PRO A 50 31.30 -25.51 -2.51
C PRO A 50 30.07 -24.84 -3.15
N THR A 51 30.01 -23.51 -3.03
CA THR A 51 29.09 -22.67 -3.81
C THR A 51 29.71 -22.37 -5.17
N GLY A 52 28.92 -22.41 -6.23
CA GLY A 52 29.37 -22.14 -7.60
C GLY A 52 29.38 -20.65 -7.95
N LEU A 53 30.33 -20.23 -8.79
CA LEU A 53 30.39 -18.91 -9.42
C LEU A 53 30.58 -19.04 -10.94
N CYS A 54 29.58 -18.63 -11.72
CA CYS A 54 29.71 -18.38 -13.15
C CYS A 54 29.99 -16.89 -13.41
N TYR A 55 31.04 -16.59 -14.16
CA TYR A 55 31.38 -15.23 -14.62
C TYR A 55 32.26 -15.32 -15.87
N ASP A 56 31.98 -14.53 -16.90
CA ASP A 56 32.81 -14.46 -18.11
C ASP A 56 32.97 -13.03 -18.59
N GLU A 57 34.20 -12.55 -18.74
CA GLU A 57 34.45 -11.17 -19.17
C GLU A 57 34.03 -10.89 -20.62
N ARG A 58 33.84 -11.91 -21.46
CA ARG A 58 33.37 -11.78 -22.85
C ARG A 58 31.88 -11.40 -22.92
N MET A 59 31.13 -11.57 -21.83
CA MET A 59 29.78 -10.99 -21.66
C MET A 59 29.81 -9.45 -21.65
N ARG A 60 30.97 -8.83 -21.42
CA ARG A 60 31.18 -7.37 -21.43
C ARG A 60 31.28 -6.79 -22.86
N TYR A 61 31.25 -7.63 -23.89
CA TYR A 61 31.39 -7.20 -25.29
C TYR A 61 30.08 -6.65 -25.89
N HIS A 62 28.91 -7.05 -25.37
CA HIS A 62 27.65 -6.33 -25.56
C HIS A 62 27.74 -4.99 -24.83
N ALA A 63 27.71 -3.88 -25.56
CA ALA A 63 27.90 -2.52 -25.06
C ALA A 63 27.31 -1.52 -26.06
N GLU A 64 26.87 -0.36 -25.56
CA GLU A 64 26.36 0.74 -26.37
C GLU A 64 27.35 1.11 -27.50
N VAL A 65 26.88 1.24 -28.74
CA VAL A 65 27.73 1.44 -29.94
C VAL A 65 28.39 2.82 -29.94
N SER A 66 27.68 3.82 -29.45
CA SER A 66 28.16 5.17 -29.14
C SER A 66 27.21 5.76 -28.10
N ALA A 67 27.72 6.35 -27.02
CA ALA A 67 26.89 7.07 -26.07
C ALA A 67 26.23 8.27 -26.79
N LEU A 68 24.90 8.31 -26.80
CA LEU A 68 24.13 9.27 -27.60
C LEU A 68 24.32 10.73 -27.14
N SER A 69 24.72 10.95 -25.88
CA SER A 69 25.39 12.19 -25.47
C SER A 69 26.42 11.95 -24.36
N ALA A 70 27.26 12.95 -24.07
CA ALA A 70 28.21 12.90 -22.96
C ALA A 70 27.54 12.92 -21.57
N GLU A 71 26.24 13.26 -21.51
CA GLU A 71 25.40 13.29 -20.31
C GLU A 71 24.50 12.03 -20.19
N ALA A 72 24.38 11.22 -21.24
CA ALA A 72 23.46 10.09 -21.34
C ALA A 72 24.20 8.78 -21.70
N VAL A 73 24.86 8.19 -20.70
CA VAL A 73 25.38 6.82 -20.79
C VAL A 73 24.25 5.84 -20.44
N HIS A 74 24.05 4.81 -21.27
CA HIS A 74 23.03 3.81 -21.03
C HIS A 74 23.20 3.08 -19.67
N PRO A 75 22.15 2.88 -18.85
CA PRO A 75 22.29 2.39 -17.48
C PRO A 75 22.73 0.92 -17.39
N GLU A 76 22.30 0.07 -18.31
CA GLU A 76 22.85 -1.28 -18.44
C GLU A 76 24.25 -1.19 -19.07
N ASP A 77 25.28 -1.35 -18.23
CA ASP A 77 26.68 -1.06 -18.53
C ASP A 77 27.57 -2.32 -18.38
N PRO A 78 28.54 -2.58 -19.29
CA PRO A 78 29.48 -3.71 -19.20
C PRO A 78 30.32 -3.81 -17.91
N ARG A 79 30.40 -2.74 -17.13
CA ARG A 79 31.11 -2.67 -15.84
C ARG A 79 30.30 -3.28 -14.70
N ARG A 80 28.98 -3.47 -14.83
CA ARG A 80 28.10 -4.08 -13.80
C ARG A 80 28.66 -5.41 -13.29
N ILE A 81 28.84 -6.39 -14.18
CA ILE A 81 29.40 -7.71 -13.82
C ILE A 81 30.86 -7.65 -13.37
N TYR A 82 31.64 -6.68 -13.85
CA TYR A 82 33.03 -6.48 -13.44
C TYR A 82 33.12 -5.98 -11.99
N TYR A 83 32.29 -5.02 -11.57
CA TYR A 83 32.30 -4.53 -10.19
C TYR A 83 31.83 -5.59 -9.19
N ILE A 84 30.83 -6.41 -9.56
CA ILE A 84 30.44 -7.59 -8.74
C ILE A 84 31.62 -8.56 -8.61
N PHE A 85 32.21 -9.01 -9.72
CA PHE A 85 33.32 -9.96 -9.69
C PHE A 85 34.53 -9.41 -8.90
N LYS A 86 34.85 -8.13 -9.08
CA LYS A 86 35.88 -7.41 -8.32
C LYS A 86 35.59 -7.41 -6.82
N GLU A 87 34.36 -7.13 -6.40
CA GLU A 87 33.95 -7.15 -4.99
C GLU A 87 34.03 -8.57 -4.38
N LEU A 88 33.67 -9.62 -5.13
CA LEU A 88 33.83 -11.01 -4.67
C LEU A 88 35.31 -11.42 -4.52
N CYS A 89 36.20 -10.92 -5.38
CA CYS A 89 37.64 -11.08 -5.25
C CYS A 89 38.22 -10.27 -4.08
N GLU A 90 37.77 -9.02 -3.89
CA GLU A 90 38.22 -8.15 -2.79
C GLU A 90 37.70 -8.60 -1.41
N ALA A 91 36.58 -9.33 -1.38
CA ALA A 91 36.11 -10.06 -0.21
C ALA A 91 36.85 -11.40 0.01
N GLY A 92 37.82 -11.75 -0.85
CA GLY A 92 38.63 -12.95 -0.74
C GLY A 92 37.88 -14.28 -0.93
N LEU A 93 36.78 -14.27 -1.68
CA LEU A 93 35.91 -15.44 -1.92
C LEU A 93 36.28 -16.22 -3.20
N VAL A 94 37.06 -15.61 -4.08
CA VAL A 94 37.44 -16.14 -5.40
C VAL A 94 38.96 -16.29 -5.46
N GLN A 95 39.45 -17.44 -5.93
CA GLN A 95 40.87 -17.61 -6.20
C GLN A 95 41.28 -16.74 -7.41
N HIS A 96 41.98 -15.64 -7.15
CA HIS A 96 42.44 -14.70 -8.17
C HIS A 96 43.94 -14.41 -8.01
N LYS A 97 44.61 -14.07 -9.12
CA LYS A 97 46.07 -13.81 -9.14
C LYS A 97 46.49 -12.49 -8.44
N ASP A 98 45.55 -11.55 -8.32
CA ASP A 98 45.79 -10.18 -7.84
C ASP A 98 45.17 -9.91 -6.44
N TYR A 99 44.56 -10.92 -5.80
CA TYR A 99 43.84 -10.80 -4.54
C TYR A 99 44.08 -12.02 -3.65
N ASP A 100 44.30 -11.80 -2.35
CA ASP A 100 44.48 -12.87 -1.38
C ASP A 100 43.16 -13.60 -1.08
N LEU A 101 43.24 -14.93 -0.92
CA LEU A 101 42.08 -15.74 -0.50
C LEU A 101 41.89 -15.65 1.01
N ILE A 102 40.66 -15.37 1.46
CA ILE A 102 40.31 -15.15 2.88
C ILE A 102 39.54 -16.35 3.47
N VAL A 103 38.90 -17.16 2.64
CA VAL A 103 38.05 -18.29 3.08
C VAL A 103 38.67 -19.65 2.77
N ASP A 104 38.47 -20.63 3.66
CA ASP A 104 38.99 -22.00 3.51
C ASP A 104 38.44 -22.74 2.28
N GLN A 105 37.18 -22.46 1.93
CA GLN A 105 36.51 -23.02 0.74
C GLN A 105 36.13 -21.89 -0.22
N PRO A 106 36.91 -21.63 -1.30
CA PRO A 106 36.57 -20.64 -2.31
C PRO A 106 35.33 -21.03 -3.12
N LEU A 107 34.77 -20.04 -3.82
CA LEU A 107 33.75 -20.24 -4.83
C LEU A 107 34.29 -21.12 -5.98
N LEU A 108 33.58 -22.21 -6.29
CA LEU A 108 33.95 -23.09 -7.39
C LEU A 108 33.58 -22.45 -8.73
N ARG A 109 34.58 -22.24 -9.58
CA ARG A 109 34.38 -21.72 -10.94
C ARG A 109 33.46 -22.63 -11.75
N ILE A 110 32.44 -22.04 -12.35
CA ILE A 110 31.61 -22.62 -13.39
C ILE A 110 31.91 -21.83 -14.68
N ASP A 111 32.32 -22.52 -15.74
CA ASP A 111 32.64 -21.86 -17.01
C ASP A 111 31.40 -21.67 -17.87
N ALA A 112 31.25 -20.47 -18.41
CA ALA A 112 30.19 -20.13 -19.34
C ALA A 112 30.50 -20.66 -20.74
N ARG A 113 29.46 -21.11 -21.43
CA ARG A 113 29.49 -21.46 -22.86
C ARG A 113 28.40 -20.69 -23.58
N GLU A 114 28.40 -20.77 -24.91
CA GLU A 114 27.23 -20.37 -25.69
C GLU A 114 26.10 -21.41 -25.50
N ALA A 115 24.88 -20.92 -25.28
CA ALA A 115 23.67 -21.70 -25.48
C ALA A 115 23.49 -22.03 -26.97
N THR A 116 22.88 -23.18 -27.25
CA THR A 116 22.54 -23.62 -28.61
C THR A 116 21.23 -22.99 -29.11
N GLU A 117 20.98 -23.10 -30.42
CA GLU A 117 19.70 -22.68 -31.03
C GLU A 117 18.54 -23.48 -30.42
N ASP A 118 18.69 -24.81 -30.32
CA ASP A 118 17.69 -25.71 -29.73
C ASP A 118 17.36 -25.35 -28.27
N GLU A 119 18.36 -25.09 -27.42
CA GLU A 119 18.16 -24.73 -26.01
C GLU A 119 17.41 -23.39 -25.84
N ILE A 120 17.73 -22.37 -26.65
CA ILE A 120 17.04 -21.08 -26.59
C ILE A 120 15.60 -21.21 -27.15
N CYS A 121 15.41 -22.05 -28.16
CA CYS A 121 14.10 -22.34 -28.75
C CYS A 121 13.17 -23.21 -27.87
N LEU A 122 13.60 -23.61 -26.66
CA LEU A 122 12.70 -24.16 -25.63
C LEU A 122 11.79 -23.08 -25.00
N VAL A 123 12.10 -21.80 -25.20
CA VAL A 123 11.35 -20.64 -24.67
C VAL A 123 11.07 -19.61 -25.76
N HIS A 124 12.02 -19.35 -26.65
CA HIS A 124 11.87 -18.35 -27.72
C HIS A 124 11.43 -18.98 -29.04
N THR A 125 10.76 -18.18 -29.86
CA THR A 125 10.47 -18.53 -31.25
C THR A 125 11.76 -18.63 -32.09
N PRO A 126 11.81 -19.52 -33.09
CA PRO A 126 12.90 -19.53 -34.09
C PRO A 126 13.07 -18.18 -34.78
N GLU A 127 11.97 -17.44 -34.98
CA GLU A 127 11.94 -16.09 -35.53
C GLU A 127 12.68 -15.09 -34.63
N HIS A 128 12.44 -15.12 -33.30
CA HIS A 128 13.17 -14.30 -32.32
C HIS A 128 14.66 -14.64 -32.29
N TYR A 129 15.02 -15.93 -32.29
CA TYR A 129 16.42 -16.35 -32.36
C TYR A 129 17.08 -15.86 -33.66
N ALA A 130 16.40 -16.00 -34.80
CA ALA A 130 16.90 -15.52 -36.10
C ALA A 130 17.05 -13.99 -36.15
N PHE A 131 16.13 -13.23 -35.53
CA PHE A 131 16.22 -11.79 -35.36
C PHE A 131 17.47 -11.42 -34.54
N VAL A 132 17.63 -11.95 -33.33
CA VAL A 132 18.80 -11.63 -32.48
C VAL A 132 20.10 -12.04 -33.18
N ARG A 133 20.14 -13.20 -33.85
CA ARG A 133 21.26 -13.67 -34.68
C ARG A 133 21.62 -12.70 -35.81
N SER A 134 20.66 -11.97 -36.38
CA SER A 134 20.90 -11.04 -37.48
C SER A 134 21.72 -9.80 -37.08
N THR A 135 21.66 -9.40 -35.79
CA THR A 135 22.37 -8.20 -35.28
C THR A 135 23.89 -8.30 -35.41
N ALA A 136 24.44 -9.52 -35.47
CA ALA A 136 25.87 -9.75 -35.70
C ALA A 136 26.35 -9.37 -37.12
N GLY A 137 25.44 -9.28 -38.10
CA GLY A 137 25.74 -8.95 -39.51
C GLY A 137 25.45 -7.50 -39.91
N MET A 138 24.75 -6.74 -39.08
CA MET A 138 24.34 -5.35 -39.35
C MET A 138 25.53 -4.36 -39.27
N SER A 139 25.41 -3.16 -39.85
CA SER A 139 26.37 -2.07 -39.62
C SER A 139 26.17 -1.44 -38.24
N ASN A 140 27.06 -0.51 -37.83
CA ASN A 140 26.87 0.20 -36.57
C ASN A 140 25.65 1.13 -36.62
N ASP A 141 25.41 1.72 -37.78
CA ASP A 141 24.35 2.71 -38.00
C ASP A 141 22.98 2.01 -38.02
N ASP A 142 22.87 0.87 -38.73
CA ASP A 142 21.66 0.01 -38.71
C ASP A 142 21.28 -0.44 -37.29
N LEU A 143 22.28 -0.66 -36.42
CA LEU A 143 22.07 -1.11 -35.04
C LEU A 143 21.62 0.02 -34.11
N LEU A 144 22.01 1.26 -34.40
CA LEU A 144 21.49 2.46 -33.72
C LEU A 144 20.05 2.74 -34.19
N ASP A 145 19.81 2.78 -35.50
CA ASP A 145 18.47 2.93 -36.10
C ASP A 145 17.49 1.85 -35.60
N LEU A 146 17.95 0.61 -35.42
CA LEU A 146 17.16 -0.47 -34.82
C LEU A 146 16.87 -0.22 -33.33
N SER A 147 17.85 0.27 -32.56
CA SER A 147 17.70 0.54 -31.13
C SER A 147 16.77 1.73 -30.84
N GLU A 148 16.78 2.75 -31.72
CA GLU A 148 15.90 3.93 -31.65
C GLU A 148 14.51 3.70 -32.29
N SER A 149 14.28 2.54 -32.93
CA SER A 149 13.00 2.19 -33.56
C SER A 149 11.88 2.11 -32.53
N SER A 150 10.72 2.71 -32.83
CA SER A 150 9.52 2.66 -31.98
C SER A 150 8.87 1.26 -31.85
N SER A 151 9.42 0.25 -32.52
CA SER A 151 9.09 -1.17 -32.31
C SER A 151 9.96 -1.87 -31.25
N MET A 152 11.07 -1.24 -30.84
CA MET A 152 11.93 -1.71 -29.76
C MET A 152 11.60 -0.94 -28.49
N ASP A 153 11.57 -1.65 -27.35
CA ASP A 153 11.32 -1.04 -26.06
C ASP A 153 12.53 -1.20 -25.14
N SER A 154 13.12 -0.06 -24.77
CA SER A 154 14.12 0.06 -23.71
C SER A 154 15.29 -0.93 -23.89
N ILE A 155 15.95 -0.90 -25.04
CA ILE A 155 16.98 -1.88 -25.42
C ILE A 155 17.98 -1.31 -26.43
N TYR A 156 19.19 -1.85 -26.46
CA TYR A 156 20.24 -1.48 -27.43
C TYR A 156 20.91 -2.72 -28.03
N PHE A 157 21.49 -2.58 -29.23
CA PHE A 157 22.21 -3.65 -29.91
C PHE A 157 23.62 -3.24 -30.36
N ASN A 158 24.50 -4.22 -30.45
CA ASN A 158 25.81 -4.15 -31.10
C ASN A 158 26.17 -5.51 -31.75
N LYS A 159 27.22 -5.57 -32.56
CA LYS A 159 27.60 -6.79 -33.33
C LYS A 159 27.97 -8.01 -32.48
N LEU A 160 28.26 -7.82 -31.19
CA LEU A 160 28.60 -8.89 -30.24
C LEU A 160 27.45 -9.19 -29.27
N SER A 161 26.28 -8.58 -29.46
CA SER A 161 25.09 -8.75 -28.60
C SER A 161 24.52 -10.15 -28.69
N TYR A 162 24.35 -10.70 -29.89
CA TYR A 162 24.00 -12.10 -30.10
C TYR A 162 24.97 -13.07 -29.40
N TYR A 163 26.28 -12.83 -29.53
CA TYR A 163 27.32 -13.65 -28.91
C TYR A 163 27.26 -13.59 -27.38
N SER A 164 27.23 -12.39 -26.80
CA SER A 164 27.13 -12.21 -25.34
C SER A 164 25.79 -12.71 -24.79
N GLY A 165 24.69 -12.55 -25.51
CA GLY A 165 23.37 -13.08 -25.15
C GLY A 165 23.36 -14.60 -25.05
N LYS A 166 23.88 -15.32 -26.06
CA LYS A 166 24.05 -16.78 -25.99
C LYS A 166 24.99 -17.20 -24.86
N LEU A 167 26.05 -16.43 -24.59
CA LEU A 167 26.98 -16.69 -23.49
C LEU A 167 26.32 -16.48 -22.10
N SER A 168 25.45 -15.48 -21.97
CA SER A 168 24.65 -15.22 -20.76
C SER A 168 23.70 -16.40 -20.46
N ALA A 169 22.90 -16.79 -21.46
CA ALA A 169 21.97 -17.91 -21.34
C ALA A 169 22.69 -19.24 -21.06
N GLY A 170 23.81 -19.51 -21.74
CA GLY A 170 24.62 -20.70 -21.50
C GLY A 170 25.32 -20.70 -20.14
N GLY A 171 25.68 -19.53 -19.61
CA GLY A 171 26.15 -19.36 -18.23
C GLY A 171 25.06 -19.69 -17.20
N ALA A 172 23.82 -19.23 -17.42
CA ALA A 172 22.67 -19.61 -16.59
C ALA A 172 22.39 -21.12 -16.64
N ILE A 173 22.40 -21.72 -17.85
CA ILE A 173 22.24 -23.17 -18.05
C ILE A 173 23.29 -23.96 -17.27
N GLU A 174 24.60 -23.68 -17.43
CA GLU A 174 25.63 -24.45 -16.73
C GLU A 174 25.66 -24.21 -15.22
N THR A 175 25.24 -23.03 -14.76
CA THR A 175 25.03 -22.75 -13.33
C THR A 175 23.92 -23.63 -12.77
N CYS A 176 22.75 -23.65 -13.41
CA CYS A 176 21.61 -24.46 -12.96
C CYS A 176 21.93 -25.96 -13.02
N LYS A 177 22.57 -26.44 -14.10
CA LYS A 177 23.04 -27.82 -14.22
C LYS A 177 24.04 -28.19 -13.12
N ALA A 178 24.95 -27.30 -12.71
CA ALA A 178 25.92 -27.59 -11.65
C ALA A 178 25.25 -27.83 -10.29
N VAL A 179 24.22 -27.03 -9.96
CA VAL A 179 23.42 -27.19 -8.74
C VAL A 179 22.58 -28.46 -8.80
N MET A 180 21.92 -28.73 -9.94
CA MET A 180 21.09 -29.93 -10.13
C MET A 180 21.91 -31.23 -10.11
N GLN A 181 23.10 -31.22 -10.70
CA GLN A 181 24.05 -32.34 -10.67
C GLN A 181 24.79 -32.47 -9.32
N ARG A 182 24.53 -31.58 -8.35
CA ARG A 182 25.24 -31.51 -7.05
C ARG A 182 26.77 -31.43 -7.17
N ARG A 183 27.28 -30.81 -8.24
CA ARG A 183 28.69 -30.39 -8.33
C ARG A 183 29.00 -29.24 -7.36
N VAL A 184 27.96 -28.51 -6.97
CA VAL A 184 27.94 -27.42 -5.98
C VAL A 184 26.67 -27.55 -5.14
N LYS A 185 26.63 -26.99 -3.93
CA LYS A 185 25.41 -26.99 -3.09
C LYS A 185 24.32 -26.08 -3.67
N ASN A 186 24.75 -24.89 -4.09
CA ASN A 186 24.03 -23.78 -4.70
C ASN A 186 25.03 -22.95 -5.55
N ALA A 187 24.58 -21.93 -6.29
CA ALA A 187 25.47 -21.11 -7.10
C ALA A 187 24.93 -19.70 -7.43
N ILE A 188 25.84 -18.82 -7.87
CA ILE A 188 25.54 -17.51 -8.46
C ILE A 188 26.13 -17.38 -9.86
N ALA A 189 25.35 -16.81 -10.79
CA ALA A 189 25.73 -16.49 -12.15
C ALA A 189 25.77 -14.97 -12.33
N VAL A 190 26.99 -14.42 -12.40
CA VAL A 190 27.28 -13.00 -12.61
C VAL A 190 27.36 -12.74 -14.12
N ILE A 191 26.18 -12.68 -14.74
CA ILE A 191 25.98 -12.74 -16.21
C ILE A 191 25.36 -11.46 -16.77
N ARG A 192 25.53 -11.23 -18.08
CA ARG A 192 24.79 -10.20 -18.85
C ARG A 192 24.86 -10.48 -20.37
N PRO A 193 23.91 -10.00 -21.20
CA PRO A 193 22.72 -9.20 -20.85
C PRO A 193 21.73 -9.95 -19.93
N PRO A 194 20.87 -9.20 -19.22
CA PRO A 194 19.76 -9.76 -18.44
C PRO A 194 18.76 -10.52 -19.32
N GLY A 195 17.78 -11.18 -18.71
CA GLY A 195 16.84 -12.07 -19.37
C GLY A 195 15.36 -11.89 -19.04
N HIS A 196 14.99 -11.54 -17.80
CA HIS A 196 13.59 -11.68 -17.34
C HIS A 196 12.51 -10.92 -18.15
N HIS A 197 12.86 -9.80 -18.80
CA HIS A 197 11.97 -9.04 -19.71
C HIS A 197 11.85 -9.63 -21.12
N ALA A 198 12.77 -10.49 -21.58
CA ALA A 198 12.74 -11.03 -22.94
C ALA A 198 11.56 -11.98 -23.09
N GLU A 199 10.64 -11.65 -24.00
CA GLU A 199 9.46 -12.45 -24.27
C GLU A 199 9.74 -13.54 -25.32
N VAL A 200 8.82 -14.50 -25.43
CA VAL A 200 8.84 -15.61 -26.40
C VAL A 200 9.08 -15.15 -27.86
N GLY A 201 8.69 -13.92 -28.21
CA GLY A 201 8.86 -13.35 -29.55
C GLY A 201 9.44 -11.93 -29.60
N GLN A 202 9.95 -11.37 -28.50
CA GLN A 202 10.37 -9.97 -28.44
C GLN A 202 11.54 -9.72 -27.47
N THR A 203 12.51 -8.92 -27.92
CA THR A 203 13.57 -8.34 -27.10
C THR A 203 13.11 -6.99 -26.52
N MET A 204 13.20 -6.81 -25.20
CA MET A 204 12.84 -5.55 -24.52
C MET A 204 13.51 -5.47 -23.15
N GLY A 205 13.54 -4.29 -22.52
CA GLY A 205 14.05 -4.11 -21.15
C GLY A 205 15.49 -4.61 -20.98
N PHE A 206 16.37 -4.25 -21.92
CA PHE A 206 17.77 -4.70 -22.03
C PHE A 206 17.97 -6.23 -22.22
N CYS A 207 16.90 -7.02 -22.33
CA CYS A 207 16.96 -8.48 -22.36
C CYS A 207 16.89 -9.03 -23.80
N LEU A 208 17.88 -9.86 -24.18
CA LEU A 208 17.95 -10.51 -25.50
C LEU A 208 17.33 -11.92 -25.51
N PHE A 209 17.63 -12.72 -24.49
CA PHE A 209 17.12 -14.08 -24.29
C PHE A 209 16.83 -14.28 -22.82
N ASN A 210 15.78 -15.02 -22.50
CA ASN A 210 15.30 -15.17 -21.13
C ASN A 210 16.12 -16.25 -20.38
N ASN A 211 17.26 -15.80 -19.82
CA ASN A 211 18.30 -16.64 -19.23
C ASN A 211 17.75 -17.68 -18.22
N THR A 212 16.90 -17.24 -17.28
CA THR A 212 16.35 -18.10 -16.22
C THR A 212 15.26 -19.04 -16.73
N CYS A 213 14.42 -18.60 -17.68
CA CYS A 213 13.45 -19.47 -18.34
C CYS A 213 14.12 -20.59 -19.14
N VAL A 214 15.10 -20.23 -19.99
CA VAL A 214 15.85 -21.17 -20.83
C VAL A 214 16.60 -22.18 -19.95
N ALA A 215 17.31 -21.72 -18.91
CA ALA A 215 17.99 -22.62 -17.97
C ALA A 215 17.01 -23.56 -17.23
N SER A 216 15.80 -23.08 -16.91
CA SER A 216 14.76 -23.89 -16.25
C SER A 216 14.23 -24.99 -17.17
N LYS A 217 13.92 -24.68 -18.44
CA LYS A 217 13.50 -25.69 -19.44
C LYS A 217 14.58 -26.73 -19.70
N VAL A 218 15.83 -26.31 -19.92
CA VAL A 218 16.95 -27.24 -20.11
C VAL A 218 17.14 -28.17 -18.89
N CYS A 219 16.89 -27.68 -17.67
CA CYS A 219 16.95 -28.53 -16.47
C CYS A 219 15.74 -29.48 -16.33
N GLN A 220 14.52 -29.06 -16.69
CA GLN A 220 13.36 -29.96 -16.75
C GLN A 220 13.61 -31.10 -17.75
N ASP A 221 14.09 -30.78 -18.96
CA ASP A 221 14.27 -31.77 -20.02
C ASP A 221 15.47 -32.71 -19.74
N MET A 222 16.54 -32.21 -19.12
CA MET A 222 17.74 -32.99 -18.79
C MET A 222 17.61 -33.88 -17.55
N PHE A 223 16.82 -33.47 -16.54
CA PHE A 223 16.71 -34.17 -15.26
C PHE A 223 15.31 -34.76 -14.99
N GLY A 224 14.31 -34.43 -15.83
CA GLY A 224 12.98 -35.03 -15.82
C GLY A 224 12.31 -34.99 -14.44
N PRO A 225 11.85 -36.14 -13.89
CA PRO A 225 11.22 -36.21 -12.58
C PRO A 225 12.03 -35.61 -11.41
N ALA A 226 13.36 -35.53 -11.51
CA ALA A 226 14.22 -34.96 -10.47
C ALA A 226 14.29 -33.43 -10.48
N CYS A 227 13.75 -32.76 -11.51
CA CYS A 227 13.68 -31.31 -11.64
C CYS A 227 12.31 -30.85 -12.18
N ARG A 228 11.24 -31.57 -11.82
CA ARG A 228 9.93 -31.32 -12.42
C ARG A 228 9.42 -29.92 -12.06
N LYS A 229 9.35 -29.62 -10.76
CA LYS A 229 8.82 -28.36 -10.23
C LYS A 229 9.93 -27.35 -9.97
N ILE A 230 9.88 -26.21 -10.65
CA ILE A 230 10.85 -25.13 -10.45
C ILE A 230 10.13 -23.91 -9.88
N LEU A 231 10.65 -23.34 -8.80
CA LEU A 231 10.29 -22.00 -8.36
C LEU A 231 11.25 -21.02 -9.06
N ILE A 232 10.70 -20.10 -9.85
CA ILE A 232 11.40 -18.91 -10.30
C ILE A 232 10.93 -17.75 -9.42
N LEU A 233 11.81 -17.27 -8.54
CA LEU A 233 11.58 -16.02 -7.83
C LEU A 233 12.25 -14.88 -8.61
N ASP A 234 11.52 -13.81 -8.85
CA ASP A 234 12.05 -12.55 -9.37
C ASP A 234 11.97 -11.47 -8.27
N TRP A 235 13.13 -10.94 -7.88
CA TRP A 235 13.23 -9.81 -6.94
C TRP A 235 13.80 -8.54 -7.60
N ASP A 236 13.94 -8.53 -8.92
CA ASP A 236 14.20 -7.30 -9.68
C ASP A 236 13.05 -6.30 -9.42
N VAL A 237 13.36 -5.00 -9.44
CA VAL A 237 12.36 -3.97 -9.17
C VAL A 237 11.33 -3.86 -10.31
N HIS A 238 11.61 -4.41 -11.49
CA HIS A 238 10.72 -4.46 -12.64
C HIS A 238 10.02 -5.81 -12.75
N HIS A 239 8.83 -5.82 -13.36
CA HIS A 239 8.11 -7.07 -13.63
C HIS A 239 8.78 -7.83 -14.78
N GLY A 240 9.30 -9.03 -14.53
CA GLY A 240 9.74 -9.98 -15.56
C GLY A 240 8.60 -10.53 -16.41
N ASN A 241 7.97 -9.67 -17.21
CA ASN A 241 6.87 -9.95 -18.12
C ASN A 241 7.17 -11.11 -19.09
N GLY A 242 8.42 -11.23 -19.55
CA GLY A 242 8.86 -12.33 -20.39
C GLY A 242 8.80 -13.68 -19.67
N CYS A 243 9.21 -13.72 -18.39
CA CYS A 243 9.13 -14.93 -17.56
C CYS A 243 7.69 -15.31 -17.22
N GLN A 244 6.85 -14.33 -16.86
CA GLN A 244 5.41 -14.55 -16.66
C GLN A 244 4.75 -15.15 -17.92
N LYS A 245 5.02 -14.58 -19.10
CA LYS A 245 4.44 -15.05 -20.37
C LYS A 245 4.96 -16.42 -20.81
N ALA A 246 6.24 -16.73 -20.57
CA ALA A 246 6.84 -18.02 -20.93
C ALA A 246 6.19 -19.21 -20.21
N PHE A 247 5.65 -19.00 -19.00
CA PHE A 247 5.15 -20.08 -18.14
C PHE A 247 3.70 -19.91 -17.66
N TYR A 248 2.95 -18.97 -18.24
CA TYR A 248 1.61 -18.56 -17.76
C TYR A 248 0.59 -19.72 -17.65
N ASN A 249 0.84 -20.84 -18.35
CA ASN A 249 0.00 -22.04 -18.38
C ASN A 249 0.68 -23.33 -17.88
N ASP A 250 1.90 -23.30 -17.31
CA ASP A 250 2.62 -24.49 -16.83
C ASP A 250 2.56 -24.66 -15.29
N PRO A 251 1.80 -25.63 -14.73
CA PRO A 251 1.75 -25.88 -13.29
C PRO A 251 3.05 -26.42 -12.67
N ASN A 252 4.08 -26.67 -13.49
CA ASN A 252 5.38 -27.14 -13.05
C ASN A 252 6.38 -25.99 -12.86
N ILE A 253 6.08 -24.77 -13.32
CA ILE A 253 6.85 -23.57 -13.00
C ILE A 253 6.00 -22.64 -12.14
N LEU A 254 6.46 -22.33 -10.93
CA LEU A 254 5.88 -21.30 -10.09
C LEU A 254 6.70 -20.02 -10.28
N TYR A 255 6.09 -18.98 -10.85
CA TYR A 255 6.70 -17.65 -10.94
C TYR A 255 6.15 -16.75 -9.84
N ILE A 256 7.05 -16.14 -9.06
CA ILE A 256 6.71 -15.14 -8.04
C ILE A 256 7.56 -13.89 -8.29
N SER A 257 6.96 -12.70 -8.38
CA SER A 257 7.66 -11.44 -8.67
C SER A 257 7.31 -10.32 -7.68
N LEU A 258 8.32 -9.61 -7.17
CA LEU A 258 8.17 -8.50 -6.20
C LEU A 258 8.64 -7.16 -6.80
N HIS A 259 7.81 -6.55 -7.65
CA HIS A 259 8.19 -5.42 -8.50
C HIS A 259 7.40 -4.14 -8.17
N VAL A 260 7.95 -2.98 -8.54
CA VAL A 260 7.22 -1.71 -8.54
C VAL A 260 6.24 -1.70 -9.72
N HIS A 261 4.97 -1.34 -9.47
CA HIS A 261 3.92 -1.35 -10.49
C HIS A 261 3.21 0.00 -10.61
N GLN A 262 2.95 0.66 -9.48
CA GLN A 262 2.28 1.96 -9.39
C GLN A 262 0.97 2.04 -10.20
N GLY A 263 0.20 0.95 -10.24
CA GLY A 263 -1.05 0.86 -11.01
C GLY A 263 -0.85 0.76 -12.53
N GLY A 264 0.29 0.22 -12.97
CA GLY A 264 0.66 0.07 -14.37
C GLY A 264 1.33 1.31 -14.97
N THR A 265 1.93 2.16 -14.13
CA THR A 265 2.65 3.38 -14.55
C THR A 265 4.16 3.32 -14.37
N PHE A 266 4.68 2.23 -13.78
CA PHE A 266 6.11 1.91 -13.74
C PHE A 266 6.46 0.81 -14.75
N TYR A 267 7.68 0.85 -15.31
CA TYR A 267 8.15 -0.06 -16.37
C TYR A 267 8.02 -1.55 -15.96
N PRO A 268 7.54 -2.46 -16.84
CA PRO A 268 7.20 -2.30 -18.27
C PRO A 268 5.83 -1.64 -18.56
N SER A 269 5.14 -1.11 -17.55
CA SER A 269 3.82 -0.46 -17.61
C SER A 269 2.66 -1.40 -17.97
N GLY A 270 1.43 -0.89 -17.80
CA GLY A 270 0.20 -1.63 -18.09
C GLY A 270 -0.22 -2.65 -17.00
N PRO A 271 -1.26 -3.45 -17.30
CA PRO A 271 -1.91 -4.30 -16.30
C PRO A 271 -1.22 -5.64 -16.03
N GLU A 272 -0.20 -6.04 -16.80
CA GLU A 272 0.31 -7.43 -16.74
C GLU A 272 1.12 -7.75 -15.48
N GLY A 273 1.68 -6.75 -14.79
CA GLY A 273 2.21 -6.91 -13.41
C GLY A 273 1.11 -6.98 -12.33
N GLY A 274 -0.16 -6.89 -12.70
CA GLY A 274 -1.29 -6.91 -11.77
C GLY A 274 -1.36 -8.19 -10.92
N MET A 275 -1.76 -8.06 -9.65
CA MET A 275 -1.91 -9.19 -8.73
C MET A 275 -3.04 -10.16 -9.13
N ASP A 276 -3.94 -9.73 -10.02
CA ASP A 276 -4.99 -10.53 -10.63
C ASP A 276 -4.46 -11.49 -11.70
N ARG A 277 -3.27 -11.24 -12.27
CA ARG A 277 -2.62 -12.12 -13.24
C ARG A 277 -2.07 -13.37 -12.56
N CYS A 278 -2.93 -14.37 -12.40
CA CYS A 278 -2.67 -15.59 -11.63
C CYS A 278 -2.19 -16.78 -12.46
N GLY A 279 -2.01 -16.63 -13.79
CA GLY A 279 -1.84 -17.74 -14.73
C GLY A 279 -3.16 -18.18 -15.34
N GLU A 280 -3.13 -19.09 -16.31
CA GLU A 280 -4.30 -19.58 -17.04
C GLU A 280 -4.29 -21.10 -17.27
N GLY A 281 -5.48 -21.68 -17.48
CA GLY A 281 -5.62 -23.09 -17.84
C GLY A 281 -5.04 -24.01 -16.76
N ALA A 282 -3.97 -24.73 -17.10
CA ALA A 282 -3.27 -25.59 -16.13
C ALA A 282 -2.34 -24.80 -15.18
N GLY A 283 -1.89 -23.60 -15.58
CA GLY A 283 -1.03 -22.72 -14.77
C GLY A 283 -1.79 -21.76 -13.84
N GLU A 284 -3.12 -21.85 -13.75
CA GLU A 284 -3.90 -21.00 -12.84
C GLU A 284 -3.49 -21.22 -11.37
N GLY A 285 -3.07 -20.13 -10.73
CA GLY A 285 -2.52 -20.10 -9.37
C GLY A 285 -0.98 -20.16 -9.31
N TYR A 286 -0.29 -20.47 -10.41
CA TYR A 286 1.18 -20.62 -10.46
C TYR A 286 1.92 -19.34 -10.90
N ASN A 287 1.21 -18.25 -11.17
CA ASN A 287 1.78 -16.91 -11.29
C ASN A 287 1.37 -16.04 -10.08
N VAL A 288 2.35 -15.42 -9.41
CA VAL A 288 2.15 -14.63 -8.18
C VAL A 288 2.87 -13.28 -8.27
N ASN A 289 2.17 -12.26 -8.73
CA ASN A 289 2.67 -10.89 -8.70
C ASN A 289 2.43 -10.23 -7.33
N ILE A 290 3.44 -9.54 -6.81
CA ILE A 290 3.39 -8.64 -5.65
C ILE A 290 3.67 -7.20 -6.13
N PRO A 291 2.66 -6.51 -6.70
CA PRO A 291 2.84 -5.21 -7.33
C PRO A 291 2.90 -4.07 -6.31
N TRP A 292 4.09 -3.54 -6.03
CA TRP A 292 4.24 -2.39 -5.13
C TRP A 292 3.57 -1.14 -5.71
N ARG A 293 2.63 -0.60 -4.93
CA ARG A 293 1.86 0.62 -5.26
C ARG A 293 2.69 1.90 -5.35
N SER A 294 3.89 1.88 -4.78
CA SER A 294 4.80 3.03 -4.67
C SER A 294 6.25 2.57 -4.69
N LYS A 295 7.14 3.43 -5.18
CA LYS A 295 8.58 3.37 -4.87
C LYS A 295 8.85 3.55 -3.37
N GLY A 296 10.10 3.35 -2.97
CA GLY A 296 10.57 3.60 -1.60
C GLY A 296 10.47 2.41 -0.64
N MET A 297 9.90 1.26 -1.07
CA MET A 297 9.85 0.03 -0.28
C MET A 297 11.24 -0.42 0.17
N GLY A 298 11.38 -0.93 1.39
CA GLY A 298 12.65 -1.38 1.98
C GLY A 298 12.54 -2.72 2.71
N ASP A 299 13.51 -2.98 3.59
CA ASP A 299 13.73 -4.28 4.24
C ASP A 299 12.47 -4.86 4.92
N GLY A 300 11.73 -4.04 5.68
CA GLY A 300 10.50 -4.45 6.34
C GLY A 300 9.40 -4.89 5.36
N ASP A 301 9.26 -4.20 4.22
CA ASP A 301 8.26 -4.50 3.20
C ASP A 301 8.55 -5.85 2.51
N TYR A 302 9.80 -6.06 2.09
CA TYR A 302 10.24 -7.29 1.44
C TYR A 302 10.22 -8.49 2.40
N MET A 303 10.66 -8.32 3.65
CA MET A 303 10.55 -9.37 4.67
C MET A 303 9.10 -9.73 4.98
N TYR A 304 8.20 -8.75 5.04
CA TYR A 304 6.77 -9.00 5.25
C TYR A 304 6.15 -9.77 4.08
N ALA A 305 6.47 -9.40 2.83
CA ALA A 305 6.08 -10.17 1.64
C ALA A 305 6.61 -11.61 1.66
N PHE A 306 7.88 -11.80 2.05
CA PHE A 306 8.48 -13.13 2.15
C PHE A 306 7.81 -14.01 3.19
N GLN A 307 7.55 -13.46 4.39
CA GLN A 307 6.95 -14.19 5.50
C GLN A 307 5.45 -14.49 5.29
N HIS A 308 4.71 -13.60 4.64
CA HIS A 308 3.26 -13.71 4.49
C HIS A 308 2.75 -14.21 3.13
N VAL A 309 3.59 -14.21 2.07
CA VAL A 309 3.21 -14.70 0.73
C VAL A 309 4.25 -15.66 0.17
N VAL A 310 5.49 -15.20 -0.09
CA VAL A 310 6.48 -15.95 -0.90
C VAL A 310 6.80 -17.31 -0.28
N MET A 311 7.25 -17.33 0.99
CA MET A 311 7.68 -18.58 1.63
C MET A 311 6.51 -19.52 1.96
N PRO A 312 5.33 -19.06 2.43
CA PRO A 312 4.16 -19.93 2.57
C PRO A 312 3.71 -20.58 1.25
N ILE A 313 3.72 -19.84 0.14
CA ILE A 313 3.37 -20.38 -1.19
C ILE A 313 4.47 -21.36 -1.66
N ALA A 314 5.74 -20.96 -1.60
CA ALA A 314 6.87 -21.79 -2.02
C ALA A 314 6.97 -23.11 -1.24
N ASN A 315 6.73 -23.10 0.09
CA ASN A 315 6.66 -24.34 0.88
C ASN A 315 5.44 -25.20 0.49
N SER A 316 4.29 -24.59 0.17
CA SER A 316 3.11 -25.33 -0.30
C SER A 316 3.29 -25.90 -1.72
N PHE A 317 4.11 -25.27 -2.56
CA PHE A 317 4.50 -25.78 -3.88
C PHE A 317 5.55 -26.90 -3.76
N ASN A 318 6.44 -26.79 -2.77
CA ASN A 318 7.54 -27.73 -2.49
C ASN A 318 8.41 -27.97 -3.75
N PRO A 319 9.12 -26.94 -4.26
CA PRO A 319 9.86 -27.03 -5.51
C PRO A 319 11.00 -28.04 -5.46
N ASP A 320 11.23 -28.71 -6.59
CA ASP A 320 12.39 -29.57 -6.79
C ASP A 320 13.66 -28.75 -7.03
N PHE A 321 13.54 -27.51 -7.54
CA PHE A 321 14.65 -26.57 -7.77
C PHE A 321 14.21 -25.11 -7.60
N VAL A 322 15.10 -24.23 -7.15
CA VAL A 322 14.86 -22.77 -7.06
C VAL A 322 15.84 -22.02 -7.95
N VAL A 323 15.30 -21.20 -8.84
CA VAL A 323 16.02 -20.20 -9.62
C VAL A 323 15.62 -18.81 -9.11
N VAL A 324 16.58 -17.90 -9.00
CA VAL A 324 16.32 -16.50 -8.66
C VAL A 324 16.75 -15.63 -9.83
N SER A 325 15.79 -14.95 -10.46
CA SER A 325 16.04 -13.76 -11.30
C SER A 325 16.36 -12.62 -10.33
N ALA A 326 17.65 -12.27 -10.28
CA ALA A 326 18.23 -11.46 -9.23
C ALA A 326 18.67 -10.10 -9.76
N GLY A 327 17.71 -9.19 -9.88
CA GLY A 327 17.99 -7.77 -9.94
C GLY A 327 18.53 -7.22 -8.63
N PHE A 328 19.14 -6.04 -8.69
CA PHE A 328 19.61 -5.30 -7.51
C PHE A 328 19.32 -3.79 -7.61
N ASP A 329 18.33 -3.42 -8.42
CA ASP A 329 17.78 -2.05 -8.56
C ASP A 329 16.67 -1.74 -7.56
N ALA A 330 16.12 -2.75 -6.87
CA ALA A 330 15.37 -2.52 -5.64
C ALA A 330 16.28 -2.03 -4.48
N ALA A 331 17.61 -2.05 -4.66
CA ALA A 331 18.57 -1.77 -3.60
C ALA A 331 18.72 -0.27 -3.28
N ALA A 332 18.97 0.02 -2.00
CA ALA A 332 19.17 1.38 -1.51
C ALA A 332 20.31 2.10 -2.24
N GLY A 333 19.95 3.15 -2.99
CA GLY A 333 20.85 3.97 -3.79
C GLY A 333 20.77 3.71 -5.30
N ASP A 334 19.94 2.79 -5.78
CA ASP A 334 19.58 2.73 -7.20
C ASP A 334 18.42 3.70 -7.52
N GLU A 335 18.66 4.60 -8.46
CA GLU A 335 17.70 5.69 -8.78
C GLU A 335 16.61 5.23 -9.75
N LEU A 336 16.85 4.18 -10.56
CA LEU A 336 15.88 3.65 -11.51
C LEU A 336 14.78 2.86 -10.81
N GLY A 337 15.15 1.96 -9.89
CA GLY A 337 14.17 1.31 -9.01
C GLY A 337 13.63 2.24 -7.94
N GLY A 338 14.49 3.03 -7.28
CA GLY A 338 14.09 3.98 -6.24
C GLY A 338 13.47 3.31 -5.00
N CYS A 339 13.91 2.09 -4.69
CA CYS A 339 13.61 1.39 -3.45
C CYS A 339 14.82 1.43 -2.50
N ASN A 340 14.62 0.93 -1.28
CA ASN A 340 15.53 1.08 -0.14
C ASN A 340 15.97 -0.27 0.44
N VAL A 341 15.99 -1.35 -0.36
CA VAL A 341 16.38 -2.70 0.10
C VAL A 341 17.88 -2.73 0.39
N THR A 342 18.27 -3.16 1.59
CA THR A 342 19.68 -3.22 1.99
C THR A 342 20.34 -4.54 1.59
N PRO A 343 21.69 -4.61 1.44
CA PRO A 343 22.39 -5.87 1.20
C PRO A 343 22.08 -6.98 2.23
N PRO A 344 21.96 -6.69 3.55
CA PRO A 344 21.41 -7.63 4.52
C PRO A 344 20.02 -8.19 4.16
N CYS A 345 19.11 -7.41 3.58
CA CYS A 345 17.80 -7.92 3.19
C CYS A 345 17.88 -8.96 2.06
N TYR A 346 18.71 -8.74 1.03
CA TYR A 346 18.97 -9.75 0.01
C TYR A 346 19.61 -11.03 0.60
N ALA A 347 20.46 -10.89 1.62
CA ALA A 347 20.99 -12.02 2.37
C ALA A 347 19.89 -12.79 3.12
N HIS A 348 18.96 -12.11 3.83
CA HIS A 348 17.81 -12.77 4.47
C HIS A 348 16.88 -13.45 3.45
N MET A 349 16.56 -12.80 2.32
CA MET A 349 15.77 -13.39 1.24
C MET A 349 16.43 -14.68 0.71
N THR A 350 17.74 -14.64 0.46
CA THR A 350 18.54 -15.81 0.04
C THR A 350 18.48 -16.93 1.09
N HIS A 351 18.68 -16.59 2.37
CA HIS A 351 18.68 -17.55 3.48
C HIS A 351 17.35 -18.29 3.61
N MET A 352 16.23 -17.57 3.47
CA MET A 352 14.90 -18.19 3.49
C MET A 352 14.73 -19.18 2.32
N LEU A 353 15.11 -18.80 1.10
CA LEU A 353 14.99 -19.66 -0.10
C LEU A 353 15.87 -20.91 -0.02
N MET A 354 17.03 -20.85 0.63
CA MET A 354 17.92 -22.00 0.83
C MET A 354 17.32 -23.13 1.69
N SER A 355 16.20 -22.88 2.39
CA SER A 355 15.43 -23.96 3.06
C SER A 355 14.67 -24.87 2.08
N LEU A 356 14.37 -24.38 0.87
CA LEU A 356 13.61 -25.09 -0.16
C LEU A 356 14.51 -26.01 -1.00
N ALA A 357 13.90 -26.93 -1.76
CA ALA A 357 14.57 -27.78 -2.76
C ALA A 357 15.80 -28.59 -2.26
N GLY A 358 15.98 -28.74 -0.94
CA GLY A 358 17.20 -29.27 -0.33
C GLY A 358 18.42 -28.39 -0.59
N GLY A 359 18.27 -27.05 -0.53
CA GLY A 359 19.32 -26.07 -0.78
C GLY A 359 19.70 -25.87 -2.25
N LYS A 360 19.00 -26.50 -3.21
CA LYS A 360 19.26 -26.31 -4.64
C LYS A 360 18.74 -24.96 -5.11
N VAL A 361 19.58 -23.94 -4.96
CA VAL A 361 19.32 -22.55 -5.38
C VAL A 361 20.37 -22.13 -6.44
N ALA A 362 19.92 -21.55 -7.54
CA ALA A 362 20.76 -20.85 -8.50
C ALA A 362 20.31 -19.38 -8.62
N VAL A 363 21.21 -18.45 -8.34
CA VAL A 363 20.96 -17.00 -8.44
C VAL A 363 21.53 -16.49 -9.76
N CYS A 364 20.71 -15.88 -10.61
CA CYS A 364 21.12 -15.38 -11.94
C CYS A 364 20.90 -13.86 -12.01
N LEU A 365 21.93 -13.11 -12.39
CA LEU A 365 21.88 -11.65 -12.40
C LEU A 365 20.92 -11.08 -13.46
N GLU A 366 20.08 -10.14 -13.06
CA GLU A 366 19.18 -9.37 -13.94
C GLU A 366 19.58 -7.87 -13.94
N GLY A 367 18.75 -6.97 -13.40
CA GLY A 367 18.95 -5.51 -13.30
C GLY A 367 19.82 -5.04 -12.13
N GLY A 368 19.68 -3.78 -11.73
CA GLY A 368 20.57 -3.07 -10.80
C GLY A 368 21.71 -2.33 -11.50
N TYR A 369 21.80 -1.02 -11.28
CA TYR A 369 22.58 -0.09 -12.11
C TYR A 369 23.55 0.77 -11.27
N ASN A 370 23.26 1.03 -9.99
CA ASN A 370 24.25 1.59 -9.08
C ASN A 370 25.35 0.55 -8.75
N PHE A 371 26.57 0.75 -9.30
CA PHE A 371 27.72 -0.14 -9.14
C PHE A 371 28.09 -0.48 -7.69
N LYS A 372 27.82 0.39 -6.71
CA LYS A 372 28.06 0.10 -5.29
C LYS A 372 26.95 -0.75 -4.69
N ALA A 373 25.69 -0.43 -4.97
CA ALA A 373 24.53 -1.14 -4.44
C ALA A 373 24.47 -2.59 -4.97
N ILE A 374 24.65 -2.78 -6.28
CA ILE A 374 24.69 -4.11 -6.92
C ILE A 374 25.81 -4.98 -6.37
N SER A 375 27.03 -4.45 -6.24
CA SER A 375 28.19 -5.23 -5.81
C SER A 375 28.08 -5.66 -4.34
N LYS A 376 27.65 -4.75 -3.44
CA LYS A 376 27.44 -5.11 -2.03
C LYS A 376 26.28 -6.08 -1.84
N SER A 377 25.20 -5.94 -2.61
CA SER A 377 24.04 -6.86 -2.53
C SER A 377 24.38 -8.24 -3.06
N ALA A 378 25.05 -8.34 -4.21
CA ALA A 378 25.56 -9.59 -4.75
C ALA A 378 26.58 -10.28 -3.82
N LEU A 379 27.46 -9.52 -3.15
CA LEU A 379 28.34 -10.05 -2.11
C LEU A 379 27.56 -10.65 -0.93
N ALA A 380 26.56 -9.93 -0.41
CA ALA A 380 25.76 -10.39 0.73
C ALA A 380 24.94 -11.67 0.41
N VAL A 381 24.38 -11.75 -0.80
CA VAL A 381 23.79 -12.99 -1.35
C VAL A 381 24.82 -14.11 -1.41
N THR A 382 26.00 -13.85 -1.99
CA THR A 382 27.04 -14.87 -2.20
C THR A 382 27.57 -15.44 -0.89
N ARG A 383 27.81 -14.59 0.13
CA ARG A 383 28.18 -15.01 1.49
C ARG A 383 27.13 -15.92 2.12
N THR A 384 25.86 -15.58 1.95
CA THR A 384 24.74 -16.41 2.42
C THR A 384 24.71 -17.77 1.72
N LEU A 385 24.90 -17.79 0.39
CA LEU A 385 25.00 -19.04 -0.38
C LEU A 385 26.15 -19.93 0.12
N MET A 386 27.31 -19.34 0.43
CA MET A 386 28.47 -20.04 0.98
C MET A 386 28.21 -20.62 2.38
N GLY A 387 27.35 -19.95 3.17
CA GLY A 387 26.85 -20.42 4.47
C GLY A 387 27.07 -19.44 5.63
N GLU A 388 27.49 -18.20 5.36
CA GLU A 388 27.57 -17.15 6.37
C GLU A 388 26.14 -16.75 6.83
N PRO A 389 25.94 -16.43 8.13
CA PRO A 389 24.66 -15.93 8.61
C PRO A 389 24.41 -14.51 8.07
N PRO A 390 23.17 -14.16 7.66
CA PRO A 390 22.86 -12.82 7.19
C PRO A 390 22.95 -11.78 8.32
N ASP A 391 23.45 -10.59 7.98
CA ASP A 391 23.56 -9.44 8.89
C ASP A 391 22.20 -8.99 9.46
N ARG A 392 22.22 -8.26 10.58
CA ARG A 392 20.99 -7.75 11.21
C ARG A 392 20.33 -6.65 10.36
N LEU A 393 19.03 -6.78 10.12
CA LEU A 393 18.19 -5.72 9.55
C LEU A 393 17.97 -4.60 10.58
N GLU A 394 18.13 -3.34 10.17
CA GLU A 394 17.90 -2.18 11.04
C GLU A 394 16.42 -1.77 11.08
N ALA A 395 15.71 -1.84 9.93
CA ALA A 395 14.31 -1.46 9.80
C ALA A 395 13.45 -2.67 9.39
N THR A 396 12.64 -3.18 10.32
CA THR A 396 11.84 -4.41 10.15
C THR A 396 10.33 -4.18 10.09
N VAL A 397 9.88 -2.93 10.22
CA VAL A 397 8.46 -2.55 10.12
C VAL A 397 8.10 -2.33 8.65
N ALA A 398 7.12 -3.09 8.15
CA ALA A 398 6.54 -2.85 6.83
C ALA A 398 5.67 -1.60 6.80
N THR A 399 5.64 -0.92 5.66
CA THR A 399 4.80 0.25 5.41
C THR A 399 3.33 -0.13 5.26
N ASP A 400 2.44 0.80 5.58
CA ASP A 400 1.00 0.72 5.27
C ASP A 400 0.72 0.36 3.80
N SER A 401 1.56 0.84 2.88
CA SER A 401 1.47 0.57 1.44
C SER A 401 1.72 -0.91 1.14
N ALA A 402 2.80 -1.48 1.69
CA ALA A 402 3.12 -2.90 1.56
C ALA A 402 2.11 -3.79 2.29
N VAL A 403 1.71 -3.47 3.52
CA VAL A 403 0.73 -4.27 4.29
C VAL A 403 -0.60 -4.38 3.55
N ARG A 404 -1.14 -3.25 3.02
CA ARG A 404 -2.37 -3.26 2.22
C ARG A 404 -2.20 -4.05 0.92
N THR A 405 -1.07 -3.90 0.23
CA THR A 405 -0.74 -4.66 -0.99
C THR A 405 -0.71 -6.17 -0.71
N ILE A 406 -0.06 -6.59 0.37
CA ILE A 406 0.10 -8.00 0.74
C ILE A 406 -1.22 -8.62 1.21
N GLU A 407 -2.08 -7.91 1.93
CA GLU A 407 -3.42 -8.43 2.25
C GLU A 407 -4.31 -8.61 1.02
N GLU A 408 -4.15 -7.78 -0.02
CA GLU A 408 -4.85 -7.94 -1.29
C GLU A 408 -4.30 -9.11 -2.11
N VAL A 409 -2.97 -9.26 -2.21
CA VAL A 409 -2.32 -10.44 -2.82
C VAL A 409 -2.77 -11.72 -2.12
N LYS A 410 -2.77 -11.75 -0.78
CA LYS A 410 -3.24 -12.89 0.03
C LYS A 410 -4.70 -13.25 -0.29
N ARG A 411 -5.59 -12.27 -0.38
CA ARG A 411 -7.01 -12.50 -0.75
C ARG A 411 -7.15 -13.10 -2.15
N THR A 412 -6.42 -12.58 -3.13
CA THR A 412 -6.44 -13.09 -4.51
C THR A 412 -5.89 -14.51 -4.58
N GLN A 413 -4.72 -14.75 -3.99
CA GLN A 413 -4.03 -16.05 -3.98
C GLN A 413 -4.71 -17.09 -3.06
N SER A 414 -5.59 -16.67 -2.14
CA SER A 414 -6.37 -17.57 -1.27
C SER A 414 -7.24 -18.58 -2.01
N ARG A 415 -7.61 -18.28 -3.26
CA ARG A 415 -8.39 -19.13 -4.16
C ARG A 415 -7.65 -20.42 -4.52
N TYR A 416 -6.35 -20.32 -4.78
CA TYR A 416 -5.51 -21.40 -5.29
C TYR A 416 -4.68 -22.05 -4.17
N TRP A 417 -4.11 -21.22 -3.27
CA TRP A 417 -3.14 -21.67 -2.27
C TRP A 417 -3.78 -21.99 -0.93
N ARG A 418 -3.65 -23.25 -0.47
CA ARG A 418 -4.20 -23.71 0.82
C ARG A 418 -3.65 -22.98 2.04
N CYS A 419 -2.40 -22.49 1.96
CA CYS A 419 -1.74 -21.71 3.02
C CYS A 419 -2.18 -20.24 3.10
N MET A 420 -2.80 -19.68 2.05
CA MET A 420 -3.22 -18.28 2.00
C MET A 420 -4.56 -18.05 2.69
N TYR A 421 -4.60 -17.16 3.66
CA TYR A 421 -5.79 -16.79 4.46
C TYR A 421 -5.88 -15.28 4.73
N PRO A 422 -7.08 -14.72 4.94
CA PRO A 422 -8.38 -15.40 4.91
C PRO A 422 -8.78 -15.84 3.49
N LYS A 423 -9.72 -16.80 3.38
CA LYS A 423 -10.28 -17.19 2.09
C LYS A 423 -11.16 -16.07 1.52
N ALA A 424 -11.06 -15.87 0.21
CA ALA A 424 -11.98 -15.04 -0.54
C ALA A 424 -13.43 -15.52 -0.30
N PRO A 425 -14.41 -14.61 -0.10
CA PRO A 425 -15.79 -14.99 0.18
C PRO A 425 -16.38 -15.93 -0.88
N THR A 426 -16.92 -17.05 -0.42
CA THR A 426 -17.56 -18.08 -1.26
C THR A 426 -19.01 -17.71 -1.55
N GLY A 427 -19.17 -16.85 -2.56
CA GLY A 427 -20.45 -16.34 -3.02
C GLY A 427 -20.32 -14.88 -3.44
N GLY A 428 -20.79 -14.54 -4.65
CA GLY A 428 -20.81 -13.17 -5.14
C GLY A 428 -21.88 -12.31 -4.43
N ILE A 429 -21.95 -11.02 -4.78
CA ILE A 429 -22.89 -10.03 -4.20
C ILE A 429 -24.32 -10.21 -4.75
N TYR A 430 -24.79 -11.45 -4.86
CA TYR A 430 -26.10 -11.78 -5.44
C TYR A 430 -27.22 -11.38 -4.47
N GLY A 431 -27.91 -10.28 -4.79
CA GLY A 431 -29.01 -9.74 -3.99
C GLY A 431 -28.59 -9.00 -2.71
N GLY A 432 -27.30 -8.67 -2.56
CA GLY A 432 -26.81 -7.90 -1.41
C GLY A 432 -26.91 -6.40 -1.64
N GLU A 433 -27.50 -5.66 -0.69
CA GLU A 433 -27.35 -4.20 -0.60
C GLU A 433 -25.97 -3.84 -0.02
N ARG A 434 -25.45 -2.64 -0.34
CA ARG A 434 -24.24 -2.14 0.33
C ARG A 434 -24.60 -1.72 1.76
N LEU A 435 -23.73 -2.05 2.71
CA LEU A 435 -24.01 -1.80 4.12
C LEU A 435 -24.15 -0.30 4.46
N HIS A 436 -23.57 0.61 3.67
CA HIS A 436 -23.82 2.04 3.82
C HIS A 436 -25.26 2.47 3.50
N ASP A 437 -25.93 1.83 2.54
CA ASP A 437 -27.33 2.13 2.21
C ASP A 437 -28.24 1.67 3.35
N VAL A 438 -27.98 0.47 3.88
CA VAL A 438 -28.69 -0.10 5.03
C VAL A 438 -28.50 0.77 6.27
N ILE A 439 -27.27 1.23 6.53
CA ILE A 439 -26.95 2.14 7.64
C ILE A 439 -27.64 3.49 7.47
N ARG A 440 -27.62 4.12 6.28
CA ARG A 440 -28.28 5.43 6.11
C ARG A 440 -29.81 5.31 6.20
N LYS A 441 -30.41 4.24 5.66
CA LYS A 441 -31.85 3.92 5.87
C LYS A 441 -32.18 3.81 7.36
N TYR A 442 -31.34 3.13 8.14
CA TYR A 442 -31.49 3.04 9.60
C TYR A 442 -31.33 4.40 10.30
N GLN A 443 -30.28 5.17 9.98
CA GLN A 443 -30.05 6.52 10.54
C GLN A 443 -31.26 7.43 10.28
N ALA A 444 -31.77 7.45 9.04
CA ALA A 444 -32.91 8.28 8.68
C ALA A 444 -34.17 7.93 9.51
N GLN A 445 -34.48 6.65 9.69
CA GLN A 445 -35.59 6.21 10.54
C GLN A 445 -35.36 6.54 12.02
N HIS A 446 -34.18 6.26 12.56
CA HIS A 446 -33.82 6.50 13.97
C HIS A 446 -33.82 8.00 14.32
N LEU A 447 -33.30 8.85 13.44
CA LEU A 447 -33.29 10.31 13.61
C LEU A 447 -34.69 10.91 13.40
N PHE A 448 -35.52 10.34 12.52
CA PHE A 448 -36.95 10.68 12.45
C PHE A 448 -37.66 10.29 13.76
N ASP A 449 -37.45 9.08 14.27
CA ASP A 449 -38.13 8.60 15.47
C ASP A 449 -37.73 9.36 16.74
N LYS A 450 -36.43 9.60 16.94
CA LYS A 450 -35.90 10.31 18.13
C LYS A 450 -36.05 11.84 18.05
N TYR A 451 -35.89 12.44 16.86
CA TYR A 451 -35.79 13.92 16.71
C TYR A 451 -36.67 14.55 15.64
N LYS A 452 -37.43 13.77 14.86
CA LYS A 452 -38.27 14.24 13.74
C LYS A 452 -37.47 14.96 12.65
N LEU A 453 -36.22 14.53 12.42
CA LEU A 453 -35.47 14.87 11.20
C LEU A 453 -36.11 14.15 9.99
N THR A 454 -36.17 14.83 8.84
CA THR A 454 -36.82 14.34 7.60
C THR A 454 -35.89 14.53 6.40
N GLU A 455 -36.08 13.75 5.32
CA GLU A 455 -35.30 13.90 4.09
C GLU A 455 -35.50 15.29 3.45
N LEU A 456 -34.40 15.99 3.13
CA LEU A 456 -34.45 17.23 2.35
C LEU A 456 -34.40 16.91 0.85
N CYS A 457 -35.29 17.52 0.07
CA CYS A 457 -35.45 17.22 -1.35
C CYS A 457 -34.30 17.83 -2.19
N ILE A 458 -33.39 16.97 -2.65
CA ILE A 458 -32.33 17.33 -3.59
C ILE A 458 -32.80 17.05 -5.03
N ILE A 459 -32.85 18.08 -5.88
CA ILE A 459 -33.24 17.95 -7.29
C ILE A 459 -32.11 17.26 -8.08
N ARG A 460 -32.38 16.03 -8.51
CA ARG A 460 -31.38 15.06 -9.00
C ARG A 460 -30.87 15.32 -10.42
N GLU A 461 -31.43 16.29 -11.15
CA GLU A 461 -31.01 16.64 -12.52
C GLU A 461 -29.57 17.18 -12.61
N LYS A 462 -28.92 17.50 -11.49
CA LYS A 462 -27.59 18.14 -11.43
C LYS A 462 -26.61 17.51 -10.43
N ILE A 463 -27.08 16.53 -9.64
CA ILE A 463 -26.39 15.97 -8.47
C ILE A 463 -26.61 14.45 -8.48
N SER A 464 -25.55 13.67 -8.22
CA SER A 464 -25.58 12.20 -8.23
C SER A 464 -26.75 11.57 -7.45
N GLU A 465 -27.33 10.52 -8.02
CA GLU A 465 -28.37 9.69 -7.37
C GLU A 465 -27.88 9.00 -6.09
N SER A 466 -26.56 8.85 -5.89
CA SER A 466 -25.99 8.36 -4.62
C SER A 466 -26.31 9.25 -3.41
N PHE A 467 -26.84 10.46 -3.62
CA PHE A 467 -27.30 11.34 -2.53
C PHE A 467 -28.78 11.16 -2.12
N ASP A 468 -29.51 10.18 -2.70
CA ASP A 468 -30.83 9.75 -2.22
C ASP A 468 -30.79 9.42 -0.72
N LYS A 469 -31.67 10.05 0.10
CA LYS A 469 -31.71 9.94 1.58
C LYS A 469 -30.40 10.26 2.32
N GLN A 470 -29.40 10.83 1.66
CA GLN A 470 -28.15 11.23 2.32
C GLN A 470 -28.27 12.57 3.07
N VAL A 471 -29.31 13.37 2.79
CA VAL A 471 -29.54 14.68 3.44
C VAL A 471 -30.79 14.64 4.30
N LEU A 472 -30.63 14.90 5.60
CA LEU A 472 -31.70 14.98 6.58
C LEU A 472 -31.75 16.40 7.18
N GLY A 473 -32.93 16.89 7.55
CA GLY A 473 -33.10 18.22 8.14
C GLY A 473 -34.21 18.25 9.19
N SER A 474 -34.07 19.13 10.18
CA SER A 474 -35.12 19.37 11.19
C SER A 474 -36.42 19.86 10.54
N MET A 475 -37.57 19.41 11.06
CA MET A 475 -38.85 20.03 10.72
C MET A 475 -38.88 21.50 11.18
N GLY A 476 -39.31 22.41 10.31
CA GLY A 476 -39.45 23.83 10.64
C GLY A 476 -38.13 24.62 10.69
N ILE A 477 -37.12 24.23 9.90
CA ILE A 477 -35.83 24.94 9.76
C ILE A 477 -36.03 26.46 9.61
N GLU A 478 -37.04 26.90 8.84
CA GLU A 478 -37.31 28.30 8.53
C GLU A 478 -37.76 29.16 9.74
N ARG A 479 -37.93 28.55 10.92
CA ARG A 479 -38.40 29.20 12.16
C ARG A 479 -37.37 29.20 13.28
N ARG A 480 -36.20 28.58 13.09
CA ARG A 480 -35.17 28.49 14.13
C ARG A 480 -34.20 29.67 14.03
N LYS A 481 -33.85 30.29 15.17
CA LYS A 481 -32.84 31.37 15.21
C LYS A 481 -31.42 30.89 14.89
N HIS A 482 -31.13 29.60 15.06
CA HIS A 482 -29.80 29.00 14.96
C HIS A 482 -29.80 27.78 14.03
N LEU A 483 -28.70 27.53 13.30
CA LEU A 483 -28.52 26.37 12.42
C LEU A 483 -27.12 25.74 12.54
N ILE A 484 -27.05 24.42 12.67
CA ILE A 484 -25.84 23.62 12.47
C ILE A 484 -26.00 22.77 11.21
N VAL A 485 -25.03 22.84 10.29
CA VAL A 485 -24.93 21.95 9.13
C VAL A 485 -23.74 21.00 9.32
N ILE A 486 -23.99 19.70 9.34
CA ILE A 486 -22.99 18.66 9.55
C ILE A 486 -22.73 17.94 8.24
N PHE A 487 -21.51 18.04 7.71
CA PHE A 487 -21.01 17.21 6.64
C PHE A 487 -20.10 16.14 7.23
N HIS A 488 -20.44 14.87 7.06
CA HIS A 488 -19.68 13.77 7.66
C HIS A 488 -19.49 12.59 6.69
N ASP A 489 -18.37 11.90 6.84
CA ASP A 489 -18.14 10.57 6.26
C ASP A 489 -19.07 9.52 6.93
N PRO A 490 -19.32 8.35 6.31
CA PRO A 490 -20.17 7.32 6.89
C PRO A 490 -19.69 6.80 8.27
N PRO A 491 -20.60 6.31 9.13
CA PRO A 491 -20.22 5.75 10.45
C PRO A 491 -19.17 4.63 10.37
N ASP A 492 -18.24 4.61 11.33
CA ASP A 492 -17.22 3.57 11.43
C ASP A 492 -17.86 2.22 11.82
N LEU A 493 -17.33 1.11 11.27
CA LEU A 493 -17.73 -0.25 11.63
C LEU A 493 -16.57 -1.00 12.28
N LEU A 494 -16.63 -1.12 13.61
CA LEU A 494 -15.68 -1.90 14.39
C LEU A 494 -16.13 -3.36 14.43
N SER A 495 -15.59 -4.18 13.52
CA SER A 495 -15.84 -5.64 13.49
C SER A 495 -14.55 -6.44 13.59
N LYS A 496 -14.61 -7.56 14.31
CA LYS A 496 -13.63 -8.64 14.14
C LYS A 496 -13.97 -9.38 12.84
N THR A 497 -13.00 -9.46 11.95
CA THR A 497 -13.12 -10.23 10.70
C THR A 497 -12.63 -11.67 10.95
N ASP A 498 -13.38 -12.66 10.48
CA ASP A 498 -13.02 -14.06 10.64
C ASP A 498 -11.73 -14.38 9.86
N PRO A 499 -10.67 -14.89 10.53
CA PRO A 499 -9.35 -15.07 9.90
C PRO A 499 -9.31 -16.21 8.88
N THR A 500 -10.35 -17.04 8.81
CA THR A 500 -10.42 -18.17 7.86
C THR A 500 -11.29 -17.86 6.65
N THR A 501 -12.39 -17.11 6.82
CA THR A 501 -13.43 -16.89 5.80
C THR A 501 -13.61 -15.44 5.33
N ALA A 502 -12.90 -14.48 5.94
CA ALA A 502 -13.09 -13.04 5.76
C ALA A 502 -14.50 -12.52 6.11
N GLN A 503 -15.37 -13.35 6.69
CA GLN A 503 -16.72 -12.94 7.07
C GLN A 503 -16.72 -12.10 8.34
N GLN A 504 -17.61 -11.12 8.41
CA GLN A 504 -17.89 -10.34 9.61
C GLN A 504 -19.23 -10.82 10.20
N LYS A 505 -19.28 -10.96 11.53
CA LYS A 505 -20.48 -11.45 12.23
C LYS A 505 -21.26 -10.26 12.79
N PRO A 506 -22.53 -10.03 12.42
CA PRO A 506 -23.28 -8.84 12.87
C PRO A 506 -23.41 -8.67 14.40
N HIS A 507 -23.21 -9.74 15.20
CA HIS A 507 -23.17 -9.64 16.67
C HIS A 507 -21.81 -9.19 17.25
N ASP A 508 -20.72 -9.31 16.48
CA ASP A 508 -19.38 -8.82 16.82
C ASP A 508 -19.05 -7.48 16.12
N THR A 509 -19.96 -6.96 15.30
CA THR A 509 -19.83 -5.71 14.55
C THR A 509 -20.54 -4.56 15.28
N TRP A 510 -19.79 -3.51 15.62
CA TRP A 510 -20.30 -2.32 16.28
C TRP A 510 -20.29 -1.13 15.31
N MET A 511 -21.41 -0.41 15.21
CA MET A 511 -21.48 0.86 14.48
C MET A 511 -21.14 2.02 15.42
N LEU A 512 -20.23 2.89 14.99
CA LEU A 512 -19.77 4.06 15.72
C LEU A 512 -20.16 5.34 14.96
N ASP A 513 -21.17 6.04 15.46
CA ASP A 513 -21.70 7.28 14.88
C ASP A 513 -21.42 8.47 15.81
N GLY A 514 -20.44 9.28 15.42
CA GLY A 514 -20.04 10.51 16.11
C GLY A 514 -20.92 11.71 15.77
N SER A 515 -21.66 11.70 14.65
CA SER A 515 -22.52 12.82 14.24
C SER A 515 -23.70 12.95 15.21
N GLN A 516 -24.26 11.83 15.66
CA GLN A 516 -25.47 11.76 16.49
C GLN A 516 -25.35 12.59 17.78
N ALA A 517 -24.16 12.73 18.37
CA ALA A 517 -23.95 13.53 19.57
C ALA A 517 -24.09 15.06 19.33
N TYR A 518 -23.74 15.55 18.14
CA TYR A 518 -23.95 16.95 17.75
C TYR A 518 -25.41 17.21 17.38
N ILE A 519 -26.09 16.24 16.76
CA ILE A 519 -27.54 16.31 16.50
C ILE A 519 -28.30 16.36 17.83
N GLU A 520 -27.95 15.50 18.79
CA GLU A 520 -28.51 15.48 20.15
C GLU A 520 -28.37 16.84 20.84
N TYR A 521 -27.16 17.42 20.87
CA TYR A 521 -26.90 18.74 21.44
C TYR A 521 -27.68 19.85 20.74
N ALA A 522 -27.71 19.85 19.41
CA ALA A 522 -28.40 20.87 18.63
C ALA A 522 -29.91 20.88 18.93
N VAL A 523 -30.56 19.71 18.92
CA VAL A 523 -31.99 19.57 19.21
C VAL A 523 -32.30 19.93 20.67
N GLN A 524 -31.43 19.58 21.63
CA GLN A 524 -31.57 19.96 23.04
C GLN A 524 -31.47 21.48 23.28
N ASN A 525 -30.77 22.22 22.42
CA ASN A 525 -30.57 23.67 22.50
C ASN A 525 -31.40 24.45 21.46
N GLU A 526 -32.48 23.85 20.94
CA GLU A 526 -33.41 24.46 19.97
C GLU A 526 -32.80 24.90 18.63
N ILE A 527 -31.61 24.38 18.29
CA ILE A 527 -30.87 24.67 17.06
C ILE A 527 -31.39 23.78 15.92
N ALA A 528 -31.60 24.35 14.73
CA ALA A 528 -31.88 23.57 13.53
C ALA A 528 -30.67 22.71 13.13
N VAL A 529 -30.94 21.51 12.61
CA VAL A 529 -29.90 20.62 12.06
C VAL A 529 -30.17 20.39 10.58
N ILE A 530 -29.10 20.43 9.78
CA ILE A 530 -29.03 19.73 8.49
C ILE A 530 -27.86 18.74 8.57
N ASP A 531 -28.17 17.46 8.41
CA ASP A 531 -27.23 16.34 8.50
C ASP A 531 -26.97 15.74 7.11
N VAL A 532 -25.70 15.73 6.70
CA VAL A 532 -25.25 15.45 5.34
C VAL A 532 -24.19 14.36 5.36
N ASN A 533 -24.62 13.12 5.08
CA ASN A 533 -23.71 12.00 4.91
C ASN A 533 -23.10 12.04 3.49
N ILE A 534 -21.78 11.91 3.38
CA ILE A 534 -21.05 12.01 2.10
C ILE A 534 -20.47 10.61 1.78
N PRO A 535 -21.19 9.75 1.02
CA PRO A 535 -20.87 8.33 0.90
C PRO A 535 -19.61 8.08 0.07
N GLU A 536 -18.70 7.24 0.58
CA GLU A 536 -17.34 7.01 0.05
C GLU A 536 -17.28 6.75 -1.47
N MET A 537 -18.28 6.06 -2.01
CA MET A 537 -18.38 5.66 -3.42
C MET A 537 -19.60 6.30 -4.07
N ILE A 538 -19.36 7.34 -4.87
CA ILE A 538 -20.41 8.09 -5.57
C ILE A 538 -20.63 7.53 -6.98
N THR A 539 -21.89 7.32 -7.33
CA THR A 539 -22.37 7.02 -8.69
C THR A 539 -22.06 8.19 -9.64
N ILE A 540 -21.16 8.02 -10.60
CA ILE A 540 -21.06 8.96 -11.72
C ILE A 540 -22.00 8.49 -12.82
N THR A 541 -22.95 9.32 -13.21
CA THR A 541 -23.63 9.19 -14.50
C THR A 541 -22.65 9.58 -15.61
N ALA A 542 -21.95 8.58 -16.17
CA ALA A 542 -21.33 8.72 -17.48
C ALA A 542 -22.41 9.04 -18.55
N ASP A 543 -21.98 9.53 -19.70
CA ASP A 543 -22.90 10.08 -20.73
C ASP A 543 -24.03 9.11 -21.11
N ARG A 544 -25.25 9.66 -21.26
CA ARG A 544 -26.42 8.92 -21.76
C ARG A 544 -26.34 8.76 -23.29
N SER A 545 -25.22 8.23 -23.78
CA SER A 545 -25.09 7.73 -25.14
C SER A 545 -25.92 6.46 -25.30
N ILE A 546 -27.05 6.56 -25.98
CA ILE A 546 -27.91 5.42 -26.33
C ILE A 546 -27.26 4.68 -27.51
N ASP A 547 -27.08 3.37 -27.40
CA ASP A 547 -26.69 2.52 -28.52
C ASP A 547 -27.91 2.16 -29.38
N GLU A 548 -27.71 1.98 -30.70
CA GLU A 548 -28.82 1.88 -31.67
C GLU A 548 -29.70 0.61 -31.52
N ASN A 549 -29.38 -0.30 -30.60
CA ASN A 549 -30.10 -1.56 -30.40
C ASN A 549 -31.08 -1.55 -29.20
N GLY A 550 -30.95 -0.61 -28.25
CA GLY A 550 -31.94 -0.40 -27.19
C GLY A 550 -32.13 -1.56 -26.19
N ILE A 551 -31.10 -2.36 -25.92
CA ILE A 551 -31.16 -3.49 -24.98
C ILE A 551 -30.52 -3.12 -23.64
N HIS A 552 -31.35 -2.86 -22.62
CA HIS A 552 -30.88 -2.70 -21.25
C HIS A 552 -30.38 -4.04 -20.65
N TYR A 553 -29.08 -4.29 -20.76
CA TYR A 553 -28.36 -4.96 -19.68
C TYR A 553 -28.11 -3.95 -18.55
N GLY A 554 -28.09 -4.43 -17.29
CA GLY A 554 -27.91 -3.57 -16.12
C GLY A 554 -26.57 -2.84 -16.19
N GLN A 555 -26.59 -1.52 -16.38
CA GLN A 555 -25.40 -0.75 -16.73
C GLN A 555 -24.38 -0.71 -15.58
N ASP A 556 -23.11 -0.90 -15.91
CA ASP A 556 -21.99 -0.68 -15.01
C ASP A 556 -21.93 0.79 -14.57
N VAL A 557 -22.45 1.06 -13.38
CA VAL A 557 -22.30 2.36 -12.72
C VAL A 557 -20.82 2.57 -12.40
N ALA A 558 -20.23 3.60 -13.02
CA ALA A 558 -18.88 4.05 -12.73
C ALA A 558 -18.83 4.68 -11.32
N TYR A 559 -18.62 3.84 -10.29
CA TYR A 559 -18.43 4.29 -8.92
C TYR A 559 -17.06 4.95 -8.75
N SER A 560 -17.07 6.12 -8.11
CA SER A 560 -15.89 6.94 -7.86
C SER A 560 -15.67 7.09 -6.37
N SER A 561 -14.46 6.75 -5.89
CA SER A 561 -14.04 7.00 -4.51
C SER A 561 -13.76 8.49 -4.26
N HIS A 562 -14.01 8.99 -3.04
CA HIS A 562 -13.58 10.32 -2.57
C HIS A 562 -12.09 10.62 -2.75
N ALA A 563 -11.24 9.60 -2.88
CA ALA A 563 -9.83 9.78 -3.22
C ALA A 563 -9.61 10.41 -4.61
N THR A 564 -10.62 10.39 -5.49
CA THR A 564 -10.53 10.83 -6.88
C THR A 564 -11.22 12.17 -7.15
N ASP A 565 -10.81 12.85 -8.22
CA ASP A 565 -11.23 14.20 -8.57
C ASP A 565 -12.71 14.37 -8.97
N VAL A 566 -13.48 13.30 -9.10
CA VAL A 566 -14.88 13.38 -9.57
C VAL A 566 -15.87 13.29 -8.41
N ALA A 567 -15.78 12.26 -7.55
CA ALA A 567 -16.60 12.17 -6.33
C ALA A 567 -16.46 13.42 -5.44
N ARG A 568 -15.24 13.96 -5.32
CA ARG A 568 -15.00 15.22 -4.60
C ARG A 568 -15.87 16.37 -5.13
N LYS A 569 -15.97 16.53 -6.45
CA LYS A 569 -16.79 17.57 -7.10
C LYS A 569 -18.29 17.34 -6.91
N GLU A 570 -18.76 16.09 -6.81
CA GLU A 570 -20.16 15.80 -6.47
C GLU A 570 -20.49 16.22 -5.02
N GLY A 571 -19.56 16.03 -4.08
CA GLY A 571 -19.66 16.59 -2.72
C GLY A 571 -19.66 18.13 -2.71
N GLU A 572 -18.77 18.77 -3.48
CA GLU A 572 -18.75 20.24 -3.66
C GLU A 572 -20.08 20.78 -4.20
N LYS A 573 -20.67 20.12 -5.21
CA LYS A 573 -22.00 20.45 -5.76
C LYS A 573 -23.10 20.36 -4.71
N LEU A 574 -23.14 19.27 -3.93
CA LEU A 574 -24.16 19.07 -2.91
C LEU A 574 -24.09 20.14 -1.82
N ALA A 575 -22.89 20.44 -1.31
CA ALA A 575 -22.70 21.48 -0.30
C ALA A 575 -23.17 22.86 -0.79
N LYS A 576 -22.88 23.19 -2.06
CA LYS A 576 -23.41 24.41 -2.69
C LYS A 576 -24.93 24.38 -2.84
N TYR A 577 -25.52 23.28 -3.30
CA TYR A 577 -26.97 23.17 -3.44
C TYR A 577 -27.70 23.33 -2.11
N ILE A 578 -27.21 22.68 -1.04
CA ILE A 578 -27.78 22.83 0.31
C ILE A 578 -27.69 24.28 0.76
N TRP A 579 -26.54 24.94 0.56
CA TRP A 579 -26.41 26.35 0.89
C TRP A 579 -27.41 27.23 0.12
N ASP A 580 -27.38 27.16 -1.21
CA ASP A 580 -28.14 28.05 -2.09
C ASP A 580 -29.68 27.84 -1.99
N ASN A 581 -30.15 26.65 -1.62
CA ASN A 581 -31.59 26.30 -1.62
C ASN A 581 -32.22 26.13 -0.23
N TYR A 582 -31.44 25.92 0.83
CA TYR A 582 -31.96 25.70 2.20
C TYR A 582 -31.37 26.65 3.25
N VAL A 583 -30.15 27.17 3.05
CA VAL A 583 -29.46 27.98 4.07
C VAL A 583 -29.53 29.48 3.75
N ASP A 584 -29.18 29.89 2.53
CA ASP A 584 -29.05 31.31 2.19
C ASP A 584 -30.41 32.02 2.07
N ILE A 585 -31.48 31.26 1.85
CA ILE A 585 -32.87 31.77 1.78
C ILE A 585 -33.51 32.01 3.17
N CYS A 586 -32.87 31.56 4.26
CA CYS A 586 -33.36 31.71 5.63
C CYS A 586 -32.50 32.69 6.43
N ASP A 587 -33.08 33.29 7.47
CA ASP A 587 -32.44 34.29 8.33
C ASP A 587 -32.14 33.73 9.74
N PHE A 588 -31.01 33.02 9.86
CA PHE A 588 -30.54 32.44 11.12
C PHE A 588 -29.80 33.50 11.97
N GLN A 589 -30.55 34.48 12.48
CA GLN A 589 -30.04 35.64 13.21
C GLN A 589 -29.09 35.27 14.37
N GLY A 590 -29.42 34.20 15.10
CA GLY A 590 -28.64 33.67 16.21
C GLY A 590 -27.38 32.89 15.82
N GLY A 591 -27.21 32.55 14.53
CA GLY A 591 -25.97 32.03 13.97
C GLY A 591 -26.08 30.74 13.16
N ILE A 592 -25.15 30.57 12.22
CA ILE A 592 -24.92 29.34 11.45
C ILE A 592 -23.55 28.75 11.79
N TRP A 593 -23.44 27.44 11.96
CA TRP A 593 -22.17 26.72 12.06
C TRP A 593 -22.07 25.61 11.01
N LEU A 594 -20.85 25.42 10.49
CA LEU A 594 -20.54 24.32 9.56
C LEU A 594 -19.60 23.33 10.27
N ILE A 595 -19.95 22.05 10.29
CA ILE A 595 -19.12 20.97 10.82
C ILE A 595 -18.69 20.06 9.65
N GLY A 596 -17.40 19.74 9.57
CA GLY A 596 -16.84 18.82 8.56
C GLY A 596 -16.03 17.69 9.21
N ALA A 597 -16.49 16.45 9.13
CA ALA A 597 -15.80 15.28 9.67
C ALA A 597 -15.25 14.39 8.55
N GLY A 598 -13.93 14.16 8.52
CA GLY A 598 -13.28 13.31 7.52
C GLY A 598 -13.11 13.99 6.15
N ASP A 599 -13.22 13.24 5.06
CA ASP A 599 -13.13 13.80 3.70
C ASP A 599 -14.32 14.71 3.34
N ALA A 600 -15.49 14.52 3.98
CA ALA A 600 -16.64 15.42 3.87
C ALA A 600 -16.31 16.90 4.20
N PHE A 601 -15.30 17.16 5.05
CA PHE A 601 -14.79 18.50 5.30
C PHE A 601 -14.31 19.21 4.02
N HIS A 602 -13.90 18.46 2.98
CA HIS A 602 -13.51 19.05 1.71
C HIS A 602 -14.64 19.88 1.09
N ALA A 603 -15.88 19.38 1.11
CA ALA A 603 -17.04 20.08 0.57
C ALA A 603 -17.32 21.39 1.35
N VAL A 604 -17.20 21.36 2.67
CA VAL A 604 -17.27 22.55 3.55
C VAL A 604 -16.18 23.56 3.19
N SER A 605 -14.92 23.11 3.05
CA SER A 605 -13.79 23.99 2.72
C SER A 605 -13.96 24.67 1.35
N LYS A 606 -14.55 23.97 0.36
CA LYS A 606 -14.82 24.52 -0.97
C LYS A 606 -15.98 25.51 -0.94
N LEU A 607 -17.08 25.18 -0.25
CA LEU A 607 -18.24 26.05 -0.09
C LEU A 607 -17.83 27.43 0.45
N ILE A 608 -16.97 27.47 1.47
CA ILE A 608 -16.43 28.73 2.01
C ILE A 608 -15.52 29.44 0.99
N SER A 609 -14.72 28.72 0.22
CA SER A 609 -13.78 29.30 -0.77
C SER A 609 -14.47 29.89 -2.03
N ASP A 610 -15.65 29.37 -2.37
CA ASP A 610 -16.37 29.64 -3.62
C ASP A 610 -17.63 30.51 -3.45
N ASN A 611 -18.09 30.74 -2.21
CA ASN A 611 -19.29 31.56 -1.94
C ASN A 611 -19.01 32.64 -0.88
N ASP A 612 -18.86 33.88 -1.34
CA ASP A 612 -18.60 35.06 -0.51
C ASP A 612 -19.75 35.44 0.46
N ASN A 613 -20.94 34.81 0.39
CA ASN A 613 -21.99 34.99 1.43
C ASN A 613 -21.69 34.17 2.70
N VAL A 614 -20.95 33.06 2.59
CA VAL A 614 -20.78 32.08 3.68
C VAL A 614 -20.09 32.70 4.89
N TYR A 615 -19.02 33.48 4.69
CA TYR A 615 -18.28 34.12 5.80
C TYR A 615 -19.09 35.21 6.51
N GLN A 616 -20.15 35.73 5.89
CA GLN A 616 -20.99 36.80 6.43
C GLN A 616 -22.05 36.24 7.38
N LYS A 617 -22.66 35.10 7.05
CA LYS A 617 -23.70 34.45 7.86
C LYS A 617 -23.16 33.41 8.86
N CYS A 618 -22.00 32.80 8.59
CA CYS A 618 -21.43 31.76 9.45
C CYS A 618 -20.72 32.34 10.68
N ARG A 619 -21.07 31.85 11.88
CA ARG A 619 -20.47 32.23 13.16
C ARG A 619 -19.21 31.41 13.51
N GLY A 620 -19.12 30.17 13.03
CA GLY A 620 -17.95 29.31 13.24
C GLY A 620 -17.92 28.03 12.37
N VAL A 621 -16.71 27.55 12.07
CA VAL A 621 -16.47 26.31 11.31
C VAL A 621 -15.67 25.29 12.15
N ILE A 622 -16.19 24.09 12.32
CA ILE A 622 -15.54 23.00 13.04
C ILE A 622 -15.09 21.92 12.03
N ALA A 623 -13.91 21.34 12.22
CA ALA A 623 -13.49 20.18 11.42
C ALA A 623 -12.70 19.15 12.21
N PHE A 624 -12.79 17.89 11.79
CA PHE A 624 -12.10 16.74 12.37
C PHE A 624 -11.35 15.97 11.27
N ILE A 625 -10.02 15.88 11.39
CA ILE A 625 -9.14 15.42 10.30
C ILE A 625 -8.09 14.44 10.84
N CYS A 626 -8.17 13.18 10.39
CA CYS A 626 -7.25 12.13 10.83
C CYS A 626 -6.06 11.96 9.87
N GLN A 627 -6.25 11.19 8.80
CA GLN A 627 -5.23 10.93 7.76
C GLN A 627 -5.45 11.80 6.52
N ASN A 628 -6.64 12.40 6.40
CA ASN A 628 -7.11 13.12 5.21
C ASN A 628 -6.35 14.45 5.04
N PRO A 629 -5.92 14.83 3.82
CA PRO A 629 -5.06 15.99 3.62
C PRO A 629 -5.80 17.34 3.83
N LEU A 630 -5.31 18.14 4.79
CA LEU A 630 -5.76 19.49 5.11
C LEU A 630 -6.03 20.39 3.87
N ARG A 631 -7.25 20.93 3.79
CA ARG A 631 -7.69 21.82 2.71
C ARG A 631 -7.48 23.31 3.08
N PRO A 632 -6.83 24.13 2.23
CA PRO A 632 -6.65 25.56 2.48
C PRO A 632 -7.84 26.40 1.96
N VAL A 633 -8.43 27.23 2.82
CA VAL A 633 -9.50 28.17 2.45
C VAL A 633 -8.94 29.53 2.02
N SER A 634 -9.30 29.95 0.80
CA SER A 634 -9.02 31.28 0.23
C SER A 634 -9.98 31.62 -0.91
N SER A 635 -10.42 32.87 -1.01
CA SER A 635 -11.35 33.36 -2.05
C SER A 635 -10.78 33.08 -3.44
N VAL A 636 -11.49 32.28 -4.24
CA VAL A 636 -11.04 31.85 -5.59
C VAL A 636 -10.92 33.03 -6.56
N SER A 637 -11.71 34.09 -6.36
CA SER A 637 -11.65 35.33 -7.14
C SER A 637 -10.50 36.26 -6.72
N ASN A 638 -9.78 35.97 -5.63
CA ASN A 638 -8.84 36.87 -4.93
C ASN A 638 -9.44 38.21 -4.45
N ASN A 639 -10.73 38.47 -4.65
CA ASN A 639 -11.36 39.75 -4.31
C ASN A 639 -11.51 39.98 -2.80
N ASN A 640 -11.47 38.91 -1.99
CA ASN A 640 -11.66 38.98 -0.55
C ASN A 640 -10.42 38.46 0.23
N PRO A 641 -9.46 39.34 0.60
CA PRO A 641 -8.30 38.95 1.41
C PRO A 641 -8.62 38.69 2.89
N PHE A 642 -9.82 39.06 3.36
CA PHE A 642 -10.21 38.90 4.76
C PHE A 642 -10.64 37.47 5.08
N ILE A 643 -11.16 36.71 4.11
CA ILE A 643 -11.76 35.39 4.34
C ILE A 643 -10.81 34.41 5.05
N SER A 644 -9.52 34.37 4.69
CA SER A 644 -8.55 33.50 5.35
C SER A 644 -8.15 33.99 6.76
N SER A 645 -8.39 35.26 7.10
CA SER A 645 -8.24 35.76 8.48
C SER A 645 -9.47 35.46 9.32
N TRP A 646 -10.67 35.76 8.81
CA TRP A 646 -11.95 35.32 9.39
C TRP A 646 -11.91 33.81 9.68
N TYR A 647 -11.49 32.99 8.70
CA TYR A 647 -11.43 31.55 8.87
C TYR A 647 -10.40 31.09 9.92
N ARG A 648 -9.31 31.84 10.14
CA ARG A 648 -8.34 31.57 11.20
C ARG A 648 -8.86 31.92 12.60
N GLU A 649 -9.81 32.84 12.69
CA GLU A 649 -10.38 33.37 13.94
C GLU A 649 -11.71 32.68 14.29
N ARG A 650 -12.49 32.26 13.29
CA ARG A 650 -13.81 31.62 13.39
C ARG A 650 -13.79 30.12 13.04
N SER A 651 -12.71 29.41 13.37
CA SER A 651 -12.70 27.94 13.25
C SER A 651 -12.08 27.21 14.44
N LYS A 652 -12.40 25.92 14.55
CA LYS A 652 -11.67 24.91 15.35
C LYS A 652 -11.42 23.69 14.48
N ILE A 653 -10.17 23.51 14.05
CA ILE A 653 -9.76 22.46 13.11
C ILE A 653 -8.93 21.44 13.89
N PHE A 654 -9.59 20.39 14.37
CA PHE A 654 -8.97 19.31 15.13
C PHE A 654 -8.26 18.36 14.17
N VAL A 655 -6.97 18.11 14.42
CA VAL A 655 -6.14 17.26 13.56
C VAL A 655 -5.39 16.22 14.39
N SER A 656 -5.37 14.97 13.94
CA SER A 656 -4.67 13.84 14.59
C SER A 656 -3.22 14.19 14.92
N ALA A 657 -2.72 13.72 16.07
CA ALA A 657 -1.36 13.95 16.52
C ALA A 657 -0.29 13.42 15.54
N GLU A 658 -0.65 12.45 14.72
CA GLU A 658 0.20 11.71 13.77
C GLU A 658 0.25 12.34 12.37
N HIS A 659 -0.62 13.31 12.06
CA HIS A 659 -0.68 13.91 10.73
C HIS A 659 0.59 14.72 10.40
N ASP A 660 1.18 14.43 9.23
CA ASP A 660 2.27 15.15 8.52
C ASP A 660 2.33 16.69 8.67
N VAL A 661 1.23 17.37 8.96
CA VAL A 661 1.21 18.82 9.18
C VAL A 661 2.15 19.24 10.34
N TRP A 662 2.27 18.41 11.37
CA TRP A 662 3.08 18.74 12.57
C TRP A 662 4.58 18.74 12.30
N ARG A 663 5.07 18.02 11.29
CA ARG A 663 6.49 18.07 10.88
C ARG A 663 6.95 19.48 10.53
N LYS A 664 6.05 20.31 9.98
CA LYS A 664 6.32 21.73 9.68
C LYS A 664 6.49 22.58 10.94
N GLN A 665 5.88 22.20 12.06
CA GLN A 665 6.06 22.85 13.36
C GLN A 665 7.38 22.43 14.03
N GLU A 666 7.80 21.18 13.86
CA GLU A 666 9.12 20.67 14.27
C GLU A 666 10.24 21.35 13.46
N GLU A 667 10.02 21.59 12.16
CA GLU A 667 10.84 22.44 11.30
C GLU A 667 10.77 23.95 11.63
N GLY A 668 10.04 24.35 12.69
CA GLY A 668 9.93 25.74 13.16
C GLY A 668 9.09 26.68 12.29
N LYS A 669 8.35 26.17 11.30
CA LYS A 669 7.59 26.97 10.31
C LYS A 669 6.20 27.32 10.82
N LYS A 670 5.76 28.56 10.62
CA LYS A 670 4.40 29.01 10.98
C LYS A 670 3.36 28.48 9.99
N PHE A 671 2.24 27.99 10.50
CA PHE A 671 1.10 27.57 9.68
C PHE A 671 0.43 28.75 8.94
N SER A 672 -0.03 28.49 7.73
CA SER A 672 -0.81 29.47 6.96
C SER A 672 -2.18 29.69 7.60
N LYS A 673 -2.66 30.95 7.65
CA LYS A 673 -4.02 31.28 8.11
C LYS A 673 -5.11 30.48 7.38
N ARG A 674 -4.86 30.13 6.11
CA ARG A 674 -5.77 29.34 5.23
C ARG A 674 -6.18 27.97 5.80
N TYR A 675 -5.43 27.40 6.74
CA TYR A 675 -5.78 26.12 7.37
C TYR A 675 -6.65 26.26 8.64
N GLY A 676 -7.18 27.45 8.92
CA GLY A 676 -8.00 27.70 10.10
C GLY A 676 -7.19 27.62 11.40
N LYS A 677 -7.85 27.50 12.55
CA LYS A 677 -7.22 27.31 13.86
C LYS A 677 -6.95 25.82 14.10
N LEU A 678 -5.77 25.35 13.70
CA LEU A 678 -5.32 23.98 13.96
C LEU A 678 -5.20 23.70 15.47
N ILE A 679 -5.80 22.60 15.92
CA ILE A 679 -5.77 22.08 17.29
C ILE A 679 -5.25 20.63 17.21
N LYS A 680 -4.22 20.28 18.01
CA LYS A 680 -3.63 18.94 18.00
C LYS A 680 -4.45 17.99 18.86
N SER A 681 -5.14 17.05 18.23
CA SER A 681 -5.92 16.00 18.89
C SER A 681 -5.01 14.84 19.33
N PRO A 682 -5.20 14.24 20.51
CA PRO A 682 -4.54 12.97 20.87
C PRO A 682 -5.14 11.77 20.10
N GLU A 683 -6.39 11.87 19.67
CA GLU A 683 -7.10 10.80 18.95
C GLU A 683 -6.73 10.81 17.46
N ASN A 684 -6.54 9.63 16.88
CA ASN A 684 -6.24 9.39 15.47
C ASN A 684 -7.37 8.70 14.67
N ILE A 685 -8.45 8.26 15.34
CA ILE A 685 -9.68 7.74 14.73
C ILE A 685 -10.76 8.83 14.71
N LEU A 686 -11.51 8.96 13.62
CA LEU A 686 -12.43 10.09 13.39
C LEU A 686 -13.54 10.17 14.46
N ASN A 687 -14.23 9.05 14.69
CA ASN A 687 -15.31 9.00 15.67
C ASN A 687 -14.81 9.21 17.12
N SER A 688 -13.61 8.70 17.45
CA SER A 688 -12.95 8.99 18.74
C SER A 688 -12.61 10.48 18.88
N MET A 689 -12.08 11.12 17.83
CA MET A 689 -11.76 12.55 17.82
C MET A 689 -13.01 13.42 18.02
N MET A 690 -14.11 13.09 17.34
CA MET A 690 -15.39 13.78 17.53
C MET A 690 -15.85 13.68 18.99
N GLN A 691 -15.99 12.45 19.52
CA GLN A 691 -16.38 12.21 20.92
C GLN A 691 -15.46 12.91 21.93
N LYS A 692 -14.15 12.94 21.68
CA LYS A 692 -13.15 13.56 22.55
C LYS A 692 -13.33 15.07 22.71
N HIS A 693 -13.71 15.77 21.64
CA HIS A 693 -13.77 17.23 21.59
C HIS A 693 -15.20 17.79 21.71
N LEU A 694 -16.20 16.96 22.04
CA LEU A 694 -17.58 17.41 22.28
C LEU A 694 -17.66 18.66 23.20
N PRO A 695 -17.01 18.72 24.38
CA PRO A 695 -17.10 19.91 25.23
C PRO A 695 -16.51 21.15 24.55
N GLU A 696 -15.31 21.05 23.98
CA GLU A 696 -14.65 22.20 23.35
C GLU A 696 -15.43 22.74 22.13
N VAL A 697 -16.22 21.90 21.47
CA VAL A 697 -17.09 22.31 20.35
C VAL A 697 -18.42 22.89 20.83
N PHE A 698 -19.05 22.31 21.85
CA PHE A 698 -20.28 22.85 22.44
C PHE A 698 -20.05 24.21 23.08
N ASP A 699 -18.96 24.37 23.85
CA ASP A 699 -18.51 25.66 24.38
C ASP A 699 -18.34 26.69 23.25
N PHE A 700 -17.69 26.30 22.14
CA PHE A 700 -17.46 27.19 20.99
C PHE A 700 -18.74 27.62 20.26
N ILE A 701 -19.71 26.72 20.12
CA ILE A 701 -21.01 27.04 19.55
C ILE A 701 -21.71 28.05 20.46
N TYR A 702 -21.76 27.79 21.77
CA TYR A 702 -22.39 28.67 22.76
C TYR A 702 -21.70 30.05 22.83
N GLU A 703 -20.36 30.11 22.85
CA GLU A 703 -19.56 31.34 22.86
C GLU A 703 -19.74 32.22 21.61
N THR A 704 -20.10 31.65 20.46
CA THR A 704 -20.16 32.38 19.17
C THR A 704 -21.59 32.66 18.68
N GLY A 705 -22.59 32.04 19.32
CA GLY A 705 -24.01 32.18 19.02
C GLY A 705 -24.74 33.12 19.96
N ASP A 706 -25.92 33.56 19.54
CA ASP A 706 -26.71 34.54 20.30
C ASP A 706 -27.71 33.86 21.26
N PHE A 707 -27.18 33.12 22.23
CA PHE A 707 -27.97 32.30 23.16
C PHE A 707 -28.39 33.04 24.45
N ASN A 708 -28.02 34.32 24.61
CA ASN A 708 -28.43 35.13 25.76
C ASN A 708 -29.70 35.94 25.43
N PRO A 709 -30.85 35.71 26.08
CA PRO A 709 -31.94 36.66 26.03
C PRO A 709 -31.54 37.94 26.77
N ARG A 710 -31.52 39.07 26.06
CA ARG A 710 -31.38 40.41 26.64
C ARG A 710 -32.41 41.35 26.02
N ASP A 711 -33.30 41.83 26.89
CA ASP A 711 -33.91 43.15 26.81
C ASP A 711 -34.82 43.45 25.59
N GLU A 712 -35.88 42.65 25.40
CA GLU A 712 -37.06 43.04 24.59
C GLU A 712 -38.28 43.48 25.44
N ASP A 713 -38.32 43.19 26.75
CA ASP A 713 -39.43 43.54 27.66
C ASP A 713 -39.25 44.92 28.37
N ASN A 714 -38.90 45.99 27.63
CA ASN A 714 -38.63 47.31 28.26
C ASN A 714 -38.95 48.57 27.41
N GLU A 715 -39.83 48.47 26.40
CA GLU A 715 -40.33 49.62 25.62
C GLU A 715 -41.88 49.76 25.69
N ASP A 716 -42.50 49.57 26.87
CA ASP A 716 -43.97 49.74 27.00
C ASP A 716 -44.43 50.16 28.43
N ALA A 717 -43.77 51.19 29.01
CA ALA A 717 -44.03 51.60 30.41
C ALA A 717 -43.81 53.10 30.75
N ASP A 718 -44.01 54.04 29.81
CA ASP A 718 -43.78 55.49 30.06
C ASP A 718 -44.91 56.42 29.56
N ASP A 719 -46.19 55.99 29.65
CA ASP A 719 -47.35 56.90 29.63
C ASP A 719 -48.54 56.40 30.47
N GLN A 720 -48.45 56.59 31.81
CA GLN A 720 -49.58 56.90 32.70
C GLN A 720 -49.10 57.12 34.15
N ASN A 721 -49.10 58.37 34.61
CA ASN A 721 -49.04 58.66 36.04
C ASN A 721 -49.79 59.97 36.39
N ALA A 722 -51.07 59.83 36.72
CA ALA A 722 -51.89 60.93 37.22
C ALA A 722 -53.00 60.40 38.16
N THR A 723 -52.98 60.83 39.43
CA THR A 723 -53.95 60.48 40.51
C THR A 723 -53.89 59.01 40.99
N SER A 724 -54.04 58.67 42.28
CA SER A 724 -54.15 59.49 43.51
C SER A 724 -53.84 58.68 44.79
N ALA A 725 -53.15 59.32 45.74
CA ALA A 725 -53.31 59.34 47.20
C ALA A 725 -53.67 58.07 48.05
N GLU A 726 -52.98 57.97 49.19
CA GLU A 726 -53.36 57.28 50.46
C GLU A 726 -53.39 55.72 50.43
N ASP A 727 -53.10 54.95 51.50
CA ASP A 727 -52.97 55.28 52.94
C ASP A 727 -51.91 54.40 53.70
N GLU A 728 -51.74 54.62 55.02
CA GLU A 728 -50.72 54.11 55.97
C GLU A 728 -50.66 52.58 56.29
N ASN A 729 -49.48 52.01 56.66
CA ASN A 729 -49.07 51.75 58.09
C ASN A 729 -47.68 51.08 58.32
N GLU A 730 -47.25 50.97 59.59
CA GLU A 730 -45.85 50.80 60.07
C GLU A 730 -45.42 49.39 60.64
N PRO A 731 -44.14 49.17 61.10
CA PRO A 731 -43.46 47.84 61.21
C PRO A 731 -43.19 47.39 62.69
N PRO A 732 -42.03 46.83 63.17
CA PRO A 732 -40.90 46.01 62.63
C PRO A 732 -40.52 44.78 63.52
N ALA A 733 -39.41 44.03 63.20
CA ALA A 733 -38.42 43.51 64.20
C ALA A 733 -37.26 42.66 63.59
N ARG A 734 -36.20 42.38 64.40
CA ARG A 734 -34.92 41.72 64.05
C ARG A 734 -34.85 40.23 64.54
N GLY A 735 -33.87 39.44 64.03
CA GLY A 735 -33.53 38.06 64.46
C GLY A 735 -32.73 37.95 65.79
N PRO A 736 -31.78 36.99 66.03
CA PRO A 736 -31.10 36.07 65.07
C PRO A 736 -30.69 34.64 65.60
N ALA A 737 -29.85 33.92 64.82
CA ALA A 737 -28.77 32.97 65.22
C ALA A 737 -29.03 31.47 65.58
N LEU A 738 -27.93 30.68 65.54
CA LEU A 738 -27.83 29.20 65.47
C LEU A 738 -27.80 28.46 66.83
N SER A 739 -28.17 27.15 66.86
CA SER A 739 -27.31 26.01 67.32
C SER A 739 -28.02 24.63 67.32
N SER A 740 -27.28 23.53 67.57
CA SER A 740 -27.62 22.08 67.41
C SER A 740 -27.03 21.23 68.58
N PRO A 741 -26.95 19.86 68.60
CA PRO A 741 -27.62 18.77 67.83
C PRO A 741 -28.58 17.93 68.76
N PRO A 742 -28.35 16.72 69.37
CA PRO A 742 -27.40 15.56 69.25
C PRO A 742 -28.05 14.10 69.23
N GLN A 743 -27.22 13.03 69.26
CA GLN A 743 -27.47 11.57 69.58
C GLN A 743 -28.18 10.69 68.50
N THR A 744 -27.78 9.46 68.07
CA THR A 744 -27.08 8.23 68.61
C THR A 744 -27.99 7.30 69.45
N ARG A 745 -27.97 5.93 69.42
CA ARG A 745 -27.17 4.80 68.82
C ARG A 745 -28.03 3.47 69.01
N PRO A 746 -27.57 2.18 68.96
CA PRO A 746 -26.62 1.39 68.12
C PRO A 746 -27.05 -0.10 67.76
N LEU A 747 -26.11 -0.87 67.14
CA LEU A 747 -25.75 -2.31 67.35
C LEU A 747 -26.49 -3.52 66.68
N ASN A 748 -25.82 -4.17 65.72
CA ASN A 748 -25.29 -5.57 65.68
C ASN A 748 -24.83 -5.90 64.22
N GLY A 749 -23.89 -6.79 63.86
CA GLY A 749 -23.04 -7.77 64.58
C GLY A 749 -23.29 -9.21 64.06
N ALA A 750 -22.33 -10.04 63.60
CA ALA A 750 -20.87 -9.95 63.41
C ALA A 750 -20.34 -11.06 62.44
N ALA A 751 -19.01 -11.33 62.41
CA ALA A 751 -18.23 -12.30 61.57
C ALA A 751 -17.98 -11.87 60.10
N THR A 752 -16.78 -11.80 59.48
CA THR A 752 -15.37 -12.27 59.71
C THR A 752 -15.12 -13.79 59.59
N ALA A 753 -13.99 -14.31 59.08
CA ALA A 753 -12.63 -13.75 58.89
C ALA A 753 -11.89 -14.39 57.65
N GLN A 754 -10.99 -13.70 56.92
CA GLN A 754 -9.49 -13.68 57.02
C GLN A 754 -8.71 -14.82 56.28
N THR A 755 -7.40 -14.73 55.93
CA THR A 755 -6.51 -13.72 55.25
C THR A 755 -5.03 -14.18 55.26
N SER A 756 -4.25 -13.94 54.19
CA SER A 756 -2.80 -13.55 54.17
C SER A 756 -2.32 -13.46 52.70
N ALA A 757 -1.51 -12.50 52.19
CA ALA A 757 -0.32 -11.75 52.64
C ALA A 757 1.02 -12.47 52.36
N ALA A 758 2.14 -11.85 51.96
CA ALA A 758 2.53 -10.42 51.86
C ALA A 758 3.35 -10.16 50.55
N LEU A 759 4.17 -9.11 50.29
CA LEU A 759 4.94 -8.16 51.13
C LEU A 759 5.38 -6.91 50.32
N ARG A 760 5.58 -5.73 50.96
CA ARG A 760 6.15 -4.50 50.37
C ARG A 760 6.83 -3.60 51.42
N GLY A 761 7.83 -2.81 50.99
CA GLY A 761 8.35 -1.57 51.60
C GLY A 761 8.84 -0.63 50.47
N ALA A 762 8.55 0.67 50.42
CA ALA A 762 8.99 1.79 51.30
C ALA A 762 10.48 2.13 51.06
N ILE A 763 10.90 3.39 50.82
CA ILE A 763 10.74 4.62 51.63
C ILE A 763 10.63 5.92 50.74
N SER A 764 10.36 7.09 51.36
CA SER A 764 9.99 8.40 50.76
C SER A 764 11.16 9.41 50.58
N PRO A 765 10.99 10.56 49.87
CA PRO A 765 12.09 11.47 49.46
C PRO A 765 12.15 12.86 50.14
N ARG A 766 13.33 13.53 50.06
CA ARG A 766 13.66 14.98 50.14
C ARG A 766 15.21 15.11 50.25
N GLY A 767 15.93 16.13 49.77
CA GLY A 767 15.60 17.28 48.91
C GLY A 767 16.70 18.38 48.96
N ALA A 768 16.95 19.07 47.83
CA ALA A 768 17.76 20.30 47.66
C ALA A 768 19.29 20.29 48.00
N GLY A 769 20.08 20.99 47.17
CA GLY A 769 21.50 21.30 47.42
C GLY A 769 22.31 21.45 46.13
N ALA A 770 22.95 22.61 45.91
CA ALA A 770 23.80 22.88 44.75
C ALA A 770 25.24 23.20 45.18
N LEU A 771 26.24 22.88 44.36
CA LEU A 771 27.55 23.56 44.28
C LEU A 771 28.39 23.04 43.10
N SER A 772 29.42 23.81 42.73
CA SER A 772 30.35 23.62 41.60
C SER A 772 31.72 24.22 41.95
N PRO A 773 32.76 24.16 41.10
CA PRO A 773 33.27 23.08 40.24
C PRO A 773 34.78 22.82 40.48
N ARG A 774 35.35 21.80 39.83
CA ARG A 774 36.78 21.60 39.47
C ARG A 774 36.90 20.32 38.63
N ALA A 775 37.87 20.04 37.77
CA ALA A 775 38.91 20.75 37.00
C ALA A 775 40.00 19.69 36.71
N ASP A 776 40.84 19.91 35.68
CA ASP A 776 42.09 19.15 35.39
C ASP A 776 41.96 17.67 34.91
N ASN A 777 42.70 17.19 33.89
CA ASN A 777 43.53 17.85 32.85
C ASN A 777 43.92 16.87 31.69
N LEU A 778 44.54 17.39 30.61
CA LEU A 778 45.32 16.69 29.53
C LEU A 778 44.51 15.82 28.52
N GLN A 779 44.82 15.73 27.21
CA GLN A 779 45.80 16.43 26.34
C GLN A 779 45.40 16.38 24.84
N GLN A 780 45.92 17.27 23.99
CA GLN A 780 45.95 17.18 22.50
C GLN A 780 47.39 16.97 22.00
N PRO A 781 47.63 16.50 20.75
CA PRO A 781 47.58 17.31 19.50
C PRO A 781 46.68 16.66 18.41
N SER A 782 46.04 17.32 17.44
CA SER A 782 46.24 18.56 16.65
C SER A 782 47.06 18.42 15.35
N THR A 783 46.42 18.69 14.21
CA THR A 783 47.02 19.33 13.01
C THR A 783 45.95 19.72 11.98
N SER A 784 46.09 20.91 11.40
CA SER A 784 45.40 21.42 10.20
C SER A 784 46.44 22.29 9.45
N PRO A 785 46.33 22.56 8.14
CA PRO A 785 45.43 23.61 7.62
C PRO A 785 44.86 23.23 6.21
N GLY A 786 44.12 24.09 5.48
CA GLY A 786 43.76 25.49 5.69
C GLY A 786 42.62 25.97 4.76
N ALA A 787 42.27 27.26 4.84
CA ALA A 787 41.10 27.86 4.19
C ALA A 787 41.47 28.84 3.06
N PHE A 788 40.47 29.30 2.30
CA PHE A 788 40.47 30.66 1.72
C PHE A 788 39.05 31.28 1.66
N GLN A 789 38.96 32.53 1.20
CA GLN A 789 37.92 33.48 1.59
C GLN A 789 36.85 33.78 0.52
N SER A 790 35.79 34.47 0.96
CA SER A 790 34.64 34.96 0.17
C SER A 790 34.95 36.13 -0.76
N LEU A 791 34.23 36.21 -1.88
CA LEU A 791 33.92 37.47 -2.59
C LEU A 791 32.55 37.38 -3.30
N SER A 792 31.78 38.46 -3.22
CA SER A 792 30.62 38.76 -4.09
C SER A 792 31.08 39.71 -5.21
N PRO A 793 30.42 39.83 -6.39
CA PRO A 793 29.04 40.34 -6.50
C PRO A 793 28.22 39.83 -7.71
N GLY A 794 27.01 40.38 -7.93
CA GLY A 794 26.35 40.33 -9.24
C GLY A 794 24.81 40.45 -9.21
N ARG A 795 24.26 41.47 -9.88
CA ARG A 795 22.84 41.55 -10.24
C ARG A 795 22.69 41.41 -11.75
N SER A 796 21.70 40.66 -12.21
CA SER A 796 21.09 40.80 -13.54
C SER A 796 19.60 40.47 -13.46
N ALA A 797 18.81 40.95 -14.44
CA ALA A 797 17.35 40.90 -14.42
C ALA A 797 16.78 39.89 -15.44
N PRO A 798 15.58 39.33 -15.21
CA PRO A 798 14.94 38.42 -16.16
C PRO A 798 14.38 39.17 -17.38
N PRO A 799 14.51 38.62 -18.60
CA PRO A 799 13.78 39.12 -19.76
C PRO A 799 12.32 38.67 -19.71
N SER A 800 11.40 39.62 -19.87
CA SER A 800 9.98 39.32 -20.15
C SER A 800 9.69 39.52 -21.63
N ARG A 801 8.84 38.65 -22.22
CA ARG A 801 7.94 38.96 -23.35
C ARG A 801 7.10 37.75 -23.78
N SER A 802 5.78 37.89 -23.66
CA SER A 802 4.82 37.31 -24.61
C SER A 802 4.41 38.40 -25.60
N PRO A 803 4.07 38.05 -26.85
CA PRO A 803 2.66 38.01 -27.26
C PRO A 803 2.30 36.68 -27.95
N ALA A 804 1.09 36.11 -27.92
CA ALA A 804 -0.29 36.61 -27.88
C ALA A 804 -0.93 36.89 -29.27
N LEU A 805 -2.13 36.32 -29.45
CA LEU A 805 -3.12 36.49 -30.54
C LEU A 805 -2.84 35.81 -31.90
N GLY A 806 -3.88 35.14 -32.43
CA GLY A 806 -3.87 34.48 -33.75
C GLY A 806 -4.93 33.38 -33.88
N ALA A 807 -6.20 33.74 -34.02
CA ALA A 807 -7.31 32.78 -34.22
C ALA A 807 -8.06 33.08 -35.52
N MET A 808 -8.38 32.05 -36.33
CA MET A 808 -9.67 31.89 -37.04
C MET A 808 -9.74 30.69 -38.03
N GLN A 809 -10.97 30.20 -38.22
CA GLN A 809 -11.57 29.62 -39.44
C GLN A 809 -11.16 28.21 -39.97
N SER A 810 -12.20 27.41 -40.15
CA SER A 810 -12.42 26.33 -41.14
C SER A 810 -13.58 26.80 -42.06
N PRO A 811 -14.12 26.03 -43.06
CA PRO A 811 -13.67 24.83 -43.81
C PRO A 811 -13.70 25.17 -45.35
N PRO A 812 -14.19 24.38 -46.35
CA PRO A 812 -14.44 22.92 -46.52
C PRO A 812 -13.98 22.27 -47.87
N GLY A 813 -14.14 20.95 -47.99
CA GLY A 813 -14.12 20.15 -49.25
C GLY A 813 -13.55 18.74 -49.00
N ARG A 814 -14.27 17.60 -49.04
CA ARG A 814 -15.13 16.92 -50.05
C ARG A 814 -14.38 16.40 -51.28
N ASP A 815 -14.08 15.10 -51.28
CA ASP A 815 -14.59 14.07 -52.22
C ASP A 815 -13.86 12.72 -51.96
N SER A 816 -14.31 11.55 -52.41
CA SER A 816 -15.60 10.84 -52.36
C SER A 816 -15.41 9.55 -53.21
N ALA A 817 -15.44 8.35 -52.60
CA ALA A 817 -15.36 7.09 -53.34
C ALA A 817 -15.96 5.90 -52.54
N GLN A 818 -16.99 5.26 -53.11
CA GLN A 818 -17.34 3.85 -52.86
C GLN A 818 -16.82 3.02 -54.06
N PRO A 819 -16.55 1.72 -53.90
CA PRO A 819 -17.59 0.69 -54.12
C PRO A 819 -17.44 -0.51 -53.15
N ALA A 820 -18.26 -1.57 -53.17
CA ALA A 820 -19.69 -1.75 -53.47
C ALA A 820 -20.11 -3.12 -52.89
N THR A 821 -21.41 -3.36 -52.71
CA THR A 821 -21.94 -4.68 -52.33
C THR A 821 -22.31 -5.52 -53.55
N GLU A 822 -21.96 -6.81 -53.54
CA GLU A 822 -22.61 -7.82 -54.39
C GLU A 822 -22.75 -9.14 -53.62
N ALA A 823 -23.71 -9.98 -54.01
CA ALA A 823 -24.17 -11.10 -53.18
C ALA A 823 -24.31 -12.39 -53.99
N MET A 824 -24.00 -13.53 -53.35
CA MET A 824 -24.47 -14.84 -53.81
C MET A 824 -25.14 -15.62 -52.67
N ARG A 825 -26.32 -16.15 -52.97
CA ARG A 825 -27.00 -17.20 -52.21
C ARG A 825 -26.62 -18.55 -52.81
N HIS A 826 -26.52 -19.62 -52.03
CA HIS A 826 -27.24 -20.88 -52.33
C HIS A 826 -27.27 -21.87 -51.15
N PHE A 827 -28.49 -22.20 -50.71
CA PHE A 827 -29.01 -23.45 -50.12
C PHE A 827 -28.05 -24.51 -49.52
N GLY A 828 -28.33 -24.92 -48.27
CA GLY A 828 -27.70 -26.07 -47.60
C GLY A 828 -28.45 -26.53 -46.34
N LEU A 829 -29.67 -27.07 -46.49
CA LEU A 829 -30.57 -27.48 -45.40
C LEU A 829 -30.14 -28.78 -44.67
N GLY A 830 -30.20 -28.78 -43.34
CA GLY A 830 -30.72 -29.91 -42.54
C GLY A 830 -29.75 -30.78 -41.74
N GLY A 831 -30.00 -30.92 -40.42
CA GLY A 831 -29.36 -31.93 -39.54
C GLY A 831 -29.36 -31.54 -38.04
N PRO A 832 -29.97 -32.32 -37.13
CA PRO A 832 -30.05 -32.01 -35.69
C PRO A 832 -28.93 -32.68 -34.84
N PRO A 833 -28.72 -32.27 -33.57
CA PRO A 833 -27.57 -32.69 -32.76
C PRO A 833 -27.72 -34.07 -32.11
N GLN A 834 -26.59 -34.64 -31.65
CA GLN A 834 -26.54 -35.81 -30.77
C GLN A 834 -25.85 -35.51 -29.43
N GLN A 835 -26.49 -35.95 -28.36
CA GLN A 835 -25.95 -36.23 -27.03
C GLN A 835 -26.47 -37.64 -26.61
N PRO A 836 -26.05 -38.23 -25.48
CA PRO A 836 -24.66 -38.42 -25.07
C PRO A 836 -24.38 -39.87 -24.61
N LYS A 837 -23.19 -40.42 -24.90
CA LYS A 837 -22.59 -41.57 -24.21
C LYS A 837 -21.06 -41.44 -24.28
N GLY A 838 -20.25 -41.80 -23.28
CA GLY A 838 -20.60 -42.31 -21.95
C GLY A 838 -19.70 -43.47 -21.52
N ILE A 839 -18.57 -43.13 -20.89
CA ILE A 839 -17.71 -43.88 -19.94
C ILE A 839 -16.88 -42.81 -19.22
#